data_AF-A0A9Q4C8H0-F1
#
_entry.id   AF-A0A9Q4C8H0-F1
#
_cell.length_a   1.000
_cell.length_b   1.000
_cell.length_c   1.000
_cell.angle_alpha   90.00
_cell.angle_beta   90.00
_cell.angle_gamma   90.00
#
_symmetry.space_group_name_H-M   'P 1'
#
loop_
_entity.id
_entity.type
_entity.pdbx_description
1 polymer ?
#
loop_
_entity_poly.entity_id
_entity_poly.type
_entity_poly.pdbx_seq_one_letter_code
_entity_poly.pdbx_strand_id
1 'polypeptide(L)'
;MTPTPTHLVHGLWCRDSGLHLWIEQVEGHRVVGPDAVPSGTLPAVLEVALTGRSFRHRVPVILQTPKQRRVSLTVPTAAFTPEQAVELLAQLGPLDQPGPAVGRRQRAAVAPDLLWLIRLYLGLERFVRAGRVSLRCRWDDGQWWPEWQLVMGADEAMWLTAMAAAAPRILTVNASAAVAEEIAGVLPHWIALAYLDGVTPGSPDREPHPFVRALLAGEAFHRGNARLVAGLTEWRGSLDRERIELVFVVEEPVTTDRDHGNVPPSGQGDVRGTGLSRAPAARRTVTALRGLADTTDRTPAGEEPVGDPWRIRVCVRKDGGTPEPFRRGIWPVEIWQKLSDRHRRAVRISELLDDSRFGTGLRGGAPGEDDGDWDVALTGGQILTFIEKDAEALRKEGFLVMLPASWSRQEVGLKVSTSSPQDPGVVGSTHRRFGLDQIVGYDWRLSLGDTVLEPEEMAELVNSRDGLIKLRGNWVVADGKSVARVAKYVSQLVRAGEGHLREEVERHREALATAKMSGTGNIPELEKALAEAERALAEENGTSGVLSAAELRKLALENSAEDDTPVEFTATGWHARLMGDTVGTGDRDTEPAVPEQPAPVRVPVPDTVHAELRPYQRRGVDWLHWMSRAGLGAVLADDMGLGKTLQLLTLTAVEKTEAESAQGRECGGEFGPTLIVAPNAVLANWAAEAHRFVPSLKVIVHHGGSRLKGDAFIGAVADADIVVTSYGTVNRDRELLGGVEWWRVVLDEAQHIKNSATAVSRAVRSLASRHRVALTGTPVENRLSELRSIMDYCNPGVLGSANFFRNHYANAIEKYGDEEMSERLRTFTAPFILRRVKTDPAVIDDLPEKNETILRVPMTAEQAALYQSYVNNVKEKLAGAEATARRGLVLAAITRTKQICNHPAHYLADGSPVSLRGGRRSGKVAALMDLLDRTTAAGERTIVFTQYRAFGTILAPYLSSRLDREIPFLHGGLTRARRDRMVTDFQSPEGPPVMIVSLKAGGTGLNLTAANVVVHMDRWWNPAVENQATDRAYRIGQLRDVRVYMMVTEGTVEESIQEVLEGKRRLAGSVIGGGEGWITELSDEELAELFSYRGRVGARGSRAADPPTGPVTLKEEDE
;
A
#
# COMPACT_ATOMS: atom_id res chain seq x y z
N MET A 1 -7.69 -12.30 17.12
CA MET A 1 -6.37 -12.94 17.12
C MET A 1 -6.57 -14.44 16.98
N THR A 2 -6.04 -15.06 15.93
CA THR A 2 -5.87 -16.51 15.84
C THR A 2 -4.86 -16.92 16.92
N PRO A 3 -5.18 -17.91 17.78
CA PRO A 3 -4.24 -18.34 18.81
C PRO A 3 -2.96 -18.87 18.15
N THR A 4 -1.79 -18.40 18.59
CA THR A 4 -0.50 -18.89 18.10
C THR A 4 -0.39 -20.37 18.48
N PRO A 5 -0.23 -21.29 17.51
CA PRO A 5 -0.14 -22.71 17.80
C PRO A 5 1.18 -23.01 18.52
N THR A 6 1.15 -23.89 19.50
CA THR A 6 2.36 -24.40 20.18
C THR A 6 3.02 -25.50 19.36
N HIS A 7 2.21 -26.25 18.60
CA HIS A 7 2.64 -27.33 17.71
C HIS A 7 1.93 -27.22 16.36
N LEU A 8 2.65 -27.54 15.29
CA LEU A 8 2.14 -27.59 13.92
C LEU A 8 2.32 -28.99 13.34
N VAL A 9 1.28 -29.50 12.69
CA VAL A 9 1.36 -30.74 11.90
C VAL A 9 1.50 -30.38 10.44
N HIS A 10 2.60 -30.82 9.85
CA HIS A 10 2.90 -30.63 8.44
C HIS A 10 2.65 -31.91 7.64
N GLY A 11 2.40 -31.74 6.34
CA GLY A 11 2.19 -32.80 5.37
C GLY A 11 3.03 -32.60 4.11
N LEU A 12 3.69 -33.66 3.68
CA LEU A 12 4.46 -33.73 2.45
C LEU A 12 4.02 -34.95 1.64
N TRP A 13 3.71 -34.74 0.35
CA TRP A 13 3.42 -35.83 -0.56
C TRP A 13 4.69 -36.30 -1.27
N CYS A 14 4.96 -37.60 -1.22
CA CYS A 14 6.06 -38.25 -1.90
C CYS A 14 5.50 -39.27 -2.89
N ARG A 15 5.94 -39.22 -4.16
CA ARG A 15 5.41 -40.05 -5.24
C ARG A 15 5.42 -41.55 -4.94
N ASP A 16 6.49 -42.05 -4.35
CA ASP A 16 6.71 -43.49 -4.16
C ASP A 16 6.20 -44.01 -2.80
N SER A 17 5.96 -43.13 -1.83
CA SER A 17 5.67 -43.49 -0.44
C SER A 17 4.40 -42.87 0.15
N GLY A 18 3.71 -42.03 -0.62
CA GLY A 18 2.43 -41.42 -0.24
C GLY A 18 2.58 -40.19 0.65
N LEU A 19 1.70 -40.05 1.64
CA LEU A 19 1.64 -38.89 2.52
C LEU A 19 2.56 -39.08 3.74
N HIS A 20 3.40 -38.09 3.99
CA HIS A 20 4.29 -38.04 5.15
C HIS A 20 3.89 -36.90 6.09
N LEU A 21 3.65 -37.23 7.36
CA LEU A 21 3.31 -36.25 8.39
C LEU A 21 4.42 -36.13 9.44
N TRP A 22 4.68 -34.91 9.91
CA TRP A 22 5.52 -34.67 11.09
C TRP A 22 4.97 -33.53 11.95
N ILE A 23 5.46 -33.46 13.18
CA ILE A 23 5.03 -32.46 14.17
C ILE A 23 6.20 -31.54 14.47
N GLU A 24 5.99 -30.24 14.29
CA GLU A 24 6.92 -29.19 14.69
C GLU A 24 6.45 -28.54 15.99
N GLN A 25 7.33 -28.46 16.99
CA GLN A 25 7.18 -27.56 18.11
C GLN A 25 7.63 -26.16 17.67
N VAL A 26 6.68 -25.22 17.65
CA VAL A 26 6.87 -23.86 17.10
C VAL A 26 7.96 -23.10 17.86
N GLU A 27 8.02 -23.28 19.18
CA GLU A 27 9.10 -22.75 19.99
C GLU A 27 10.37 -23.59 19.81
N GLY A 28 11.37 -23.00 19.13
CA GLY A 28 12.66 -23.65 18.89
C GLY A 28 12.74 -24.50 17.62
N HIS A 29 11.68 -24.55 16.80
CA HIS A 29 11.64 -25.25 15.50
C HIS A 29 12.13 -26.69 15.56
N ARG A 30 11.65 -27.45 16.54
CA ARG A 30 12.07 -28.84 16.76
C ARG A 30 11.02 -29.80 16.25
N VAL A 31 11.45 -30.81 15.51
CA VAL A 31 10.58 -31.92 15.14
C VAL A 31 10.44 -32.85 16.34
N VAL A 32 9.21 -33.09 16.77
CA VAL A 32 8.89 -33.88 17.96
C VAL A 32 8.01 -35.08 17.61
N GLY A 33 8.09 -36.12 18.44
CA GLY A 33 7.17 -37.25 18.35
C GLY A 33 5.80 -36.94 18.98
N PRO A 34 4.78 -37.77 18.72
CA PRO A 34 3.43 -37.58 19.27
C PRO A 34 3.40 -37.61 20.80
N ASP A 35 4.30 -38.37 21.45
CA ASP A 35 4.40 -38.46 22.92
C ASP A 35 4.81 -37.14 23.59
N ALA A 36 5.42 -36.21 22.84
CA ALA A 36 5.84 -34.90 23.32
C ALA A 36 4.76 -33.82 23.17
N VAL A 37 3.61 -34.16 22.56
CA VAL A 37 2.52 -33.22 22.29
C VAL A 37 1.48 -33.29 23.42
N PRO A 38 1.14 -32.18 24.09
CA PRO A 38 0.11 -32.19 25.12
C PRO A 38 -1.26 -32.59 24.55
N SER A 39 -1.98 -33.47 25.26
CA SER A 39 -3.32 -33.93 24.84
C SER A 39 -4.30 -32.77 24.64
N GLY A 40 -5.07 -32.83 23.55
CA GLY A 40 -6.02 -31.79 23.15
C GLY A 40 -5.41 -30.65 22.33
N THR A 41 -4.11 -30.69 22.03
CA THR A 41 -3.42 -29.70 21.18
C THR A 41 -3.76 -29.90 19.71
N LEU A 42 -3.84 -31.15 19.25
CA LEU A 42 -4.12 -31.48 17.85
C LEU A 42 -5.62 -31.81 17.68
N PRO A 43 -6.16 -31.72 16.46
CA PRO A 43 -7.47 -32.31 16.15
C PRO A 43 -7.50 -33.80 16.52
N ALA A 44 -8.60 -34.28 17.10
CA ALA A 44 -8.74 -35.67 17.56
C ALA A 44 -8.41 -36.71 16.47
N VAL A 45 -8.76 -36.41 15.22
CA VAL A 45 -8.42 -37.24 14.04
C VAL A 45 -6.90 -37.39 13.88
N LEU A 46 -6.13 -36.31 14.02
CA LEU A 46 -4.67 -36.35 13.94
C LEU A 46 -4.04 -37.01 15.17
N GLU A 47 -4.61 -36.80 16.37
CA GLU A 47 -4.16 -37.49 17.58
C GLU A 47 -4.30 -39.01 17.42
N VAL A 48 -5.47 -39.49 16.98
CA VAL A 48 -5.70 -40.92 16.73
C VAL A 48 -4.81 -41.45 15.62
N ALA A 49 -4.67 -40.72 14.51
CA ALA A 49 -3.87 -41.18 13.37
C ALA A 49 -2.37 -41.26 13.66
N LEU A 50 -1.85 -40.40 14.54
CA LEU A 50 -0.41 -40.35 14.88
C LEU A 50 -0.04 -41.16 16.12
N THR A 51 -1.00 -41.44 17.02
CA THR A 51 -0.78 -42.25 18.22
C THR A 51 -0.41 -43.69 17.84
N GLY A 52 0.72 -44.19 18.35
CA GLY A 52 1.19 -45.55 18.09
C GLY A 52 1.83 -45.78 16.72
N ARG A 53 1.87 -44.78 15.82
CA ARG A 53 2.61 -44.85 14.54
C ARG A 53 4.10 -44.61 14.76
N SER A 54 4.95 -45.35 14.05
CA SER A 54 6.40 -45.18 14.15
C SER A 54 6.91 -44.03 13.26
N PHE A 55 7.57 -43.03 13.85
CA PHE A 55 8.25 -41.94 13.12
C PHE A 55 9.66 -42.37 12.66
N ARG A 56 9.74 -43.52 11.99
CA ARG A 56 11.01 -44.15 11.58
C ARG A 56 11.46 -43.74 10.17
N HIS A 57 10.53 -43.31 9.32
CA HIS A 57 10.88 -42.79 8.00
C HIS A 57 11.65 -41.47 8.15
N ARG A 58 12.66 -41.29 7.31
CA ARG A 58 13.55 -40.13 7.31
C ARG A 58 13.49 -39.53 5.92
N VAL A 59 12.75 -38.42 5.78
CA VAL A 59 12.56 -37.76 4.49
C VAL A 59 13.45 -36.51 4.45
N PRO A 60 14.28 -36.34 3.41
CA PRO A 60 15.01 -35.09 3.22
C PRO A 60 14.02 -33.98 2.82
N VAL A 61 13.92 -32.94 3.65
CA VAL A 61 13.09 -31.77 3.43
C VAL A 61 13.97 -30.54 3.30
N ILE A 62 13.89 -29.88 2.16
CA ILE A 62 14.48 -28.59 1.85
C ILE A 62 13.54 -27.50 2.35
N LEU A 63 13.97 -26.77 3.37
CA LEU A 63 13.31 -25.57 3.85
C LEU A 63 14.03 -24.34 3.30
N GLN A 64 13.28 -23.30 2.96
CA GLN A 64 13.87 -22.02 2.58
C GLN A 64 13.57 -20.97 3.65
N THR A 65 14.62 -20.45 4.27
CA THR A 65 14.50 -19.42 5.32
C THR A 65 13.95 -18.12 4.74
N PRO A 66 13.43 -17.20 5.58
CA PRO A 66 13.01 -15.85 5.15
C PRO A 66 14.10 -15.05 4.44
N LYS A 67 15.38 -15.41 4.62
CA LYS A 67 16.55 -14.85 3.92
C LYS A 67 16.92 -15.60 2.63
N GLN A 68 15.99 -16.36 2.06
CA GLN A 68 16.15 -17.19 0.86
C GLN A 68 17.22 -18.30 0.90
N ARG A 69 17.88 -18.56 2.04
CA ARG A 69 18.81 -19.70 2.17
C ARG A 69 18.08 -21.02 2.21
N ARG A 70 18.48 -21.98 1.37
CA ARG A 70 17.99 -23.36 1.37
C ARG A 70 18.74 -24.17 2.43
N VAL A 71 18.00 -24.84 3.29
CA VAL A 71 18.50 -25.73 4.34
C VAL A 71 17.87 -27.09 4.13
N SER A 72 18.67 -28.13 3.90
CA SER A 72 18.19 -29.50 3.83
C SER A 72 18.22 -30.11 5.23
N LEU A 73 17.08 -30.61 5.70
CA LEU A 73 16.90 -31.27 6.99
C LEU A 73 16.30 -32.64 6.76
N THR A 74 16.85 -33.67 7.40
CA THR A 74 16.23 -34.99 7.39
C THR A 74 15.22 -35.07 8.53
N VAL A 75 13.93 -35.11 8.17
CA VAL A 75 12.82 -35.05 9.11
C VAL A 75 12.29 -36.46 9.42
N PRO A 76 12.11 -36.84 10.70
CA PRO A 76 11.39 -38.04 11.08
C PRO A 76 9.89 -37.88 10.79
N THR A 77 9.31 -38.75 9.96
CA THR A 77 7.90 -38.66 9.54
C THR A 77 7.14 -39.95 9.81
N ALA A 78 5.83 -39.84 10.05
CA ALA A 78 4.88 -40.94 9.90
C ALA A 78 4.44 -41.04 8.43
N ALA A 79 4.62 -42.20 7.81
CA ALA A 79 4.25 -42.45 6.42
C ALA A 79 2.87 -43.10 6.32
N PHE A 80 2.09 -42.67 5.33
CA PHE A 80 0.76 -43.16 4.98
C PHE A 80 0.75 -43.53 3.50
N THR A 81 0.39 -44.78 3.19
CA THR A 81 0.19 -45.19 1.80
C THR A 81 -0.92 -44.34 1.14
N PRO A 82 -1.00 -44.25 -0.20
CA PRO A 82 -2.05 -43.48 -0.85
C PRO A 82 -3.48 -43.85 -0.41
N GLU A 83 -3.74 -45.13 -0.14
CA GLU A 83 -4.98 -45.63 0.45
C GLU A 83 -5.24 -45.04 1.86
N GLN A 84 -4.27 -45.20 2.77
CA GLN A 84 -4.35 -44.64 4.13
C GLN A 84 -4.44 -43.11 4.13
N ALA A 85 -3.85 -42.45 3.13
CA ALA A 85 -3.92 -41.01 2.96
C ALA A 85 -5.33 -40.56 2.58
N VAL A 86 -6.05 -41.30 1.73
CA VAL A 86 -7.47 -41.02 1.40
C VAL A 86 -8.33 -41.12 2.64
N GLU A 87 -8.18 -42.17 3.45
CA GLU A 87 -8.93 -42.34 4.70
C GLU A 87 -8.69 -41.18 5.67
N LEU A 88 -7.42 -40.78 5.83
CA LEU A 88 -7.05 -39.69 6.72
C LEU A 88 -7.55 -38.33 6.21
N LEU A 89 -7.33 -38.02 4.92
CA LEU A 89 -7.74 -36.74 4.33
C LEU A 89 -9.27 -36.58 4.30
N ALA A 90 -10.02 -37.68 4.11
CA ALA A 90 -11.47 -37.69 4.24
C ALA A 90 -11.92 -37.25 5.65
N GLN A 91 -11.28 -37.78 6.70
CA GLN A 91 -11.58 -37.44 8.09
C GLN A 91 -11.14 -36.00 8.44
N LEU A 92 -10.11 -35.47 7.76
CA LEU A 92 -9.63 -34.10 7.94
C LEU A 92 -10.42 -33.06 7.13
N GLY A 93 -11.20 -33.46 6.12
CA GLY A 93 -12.00 -32.58 5.26
C GLY A 93 -12.81 -31.50 6.01
N PRO A 94 -13.52 -31.83 7.11
CA PRO A 94 -14.27 -30.85 7.91
C PRO A 94 -13.43 -29.72 8.54
N LEU A 95 -12.09 -29.84 8.56
CA LEU A 95 -11.19 -28.80 9.10
C LEU A 95 -11.09 -27.57 8.19
N ASP A 96 -11.37 -27.70 6.88
CA ASP A 96 -11.29 -26.59 5.92
C ASP A 96 -12.47 -25.60 6.07
N GLN A 97 -13.60 -26.01 6.66
CA GLN A 97 -14.75 -25.15 6.90
C GLN A 97 -14.83 -24.63 8.35
N PRO A 98 -15.18 -23.35 8.57
CA PRO A 98 -15.36 -22.80 9.91
C PRO A 98 -16.65 -23.30 10.58
N GLY A 99 -16.63 -24.51 11.15
CA GLY A 99 -17.72 -25.08 11.94
C GLY A 99 -17.50 -25.06 13.47
N PRO A 100 -18.56 -25.23 14.29
CA PRO A 100 -18.49 -25.25 15.76
C PRO A 100 -17.87 -26.52 16.36
N ALA A 101 -17.67 -27.59 15.58
CA ALA A 101 -17.21 -28.90 16.05
C ALA A 101 -15.70 -28.99 16.34
N VAL A 102 -14.88 -28.05 15.87
CA VAL A 102 -13.42 -28.06 16.07
C VAL A 102 -12.97 -26.72 16.65
N GLY A 103 -12.30 -26.75 17.80
CA GLY A 103 -11.86 -25.54 18.50
C GLY A 103 -10.87 -24.71 17.66
N ARG A 104 -10.94 -23.38 17.75
CA ARG A 104 -10.05 -22.46 17.00
C ARG A 104 -8.55 -22.74 17.21
N ARG A 105 -8.16 -23.27 18.39
CA ARG A 105 -6.78 -23.67 18.70
C ARG A 105 -6.34 -24.94 17.94
N GLN A 106 -7.21 -25.92 17.81
CA GLN A 106 -6.91 -27.18 17.12
C GLN A 106 -6.80 -27.00 15.61
N ARG A 107 -7.63 -26.13 15.01
CA ARG A 107 -7.45 -25.75 13.59
C ARG A 107 -6.14 -25.01 13.35
N ALA A 108 -5.73 -24.14 14.28
CA ALA A 108 -4.47 -23.43 14.17
C ALA A 108 -3.23 -24.34 14.24
N ALA A 109 -3.38 -25.59 14.72
CA ALA A 109 -2.30 -26.58 14.77
C ALA A 109 -2.06 -27.32 13.45
N VAL A 110 -2.83 -27.05 12.39
CA VAL A 110 -2.64 -27.65 11.05
C VAL A 110 -1.86 -26.67 10.18
N ALA A 111 -0.72 -27.11 9.64
CA ALA A 111 0.13 -26.27 8.82
C ALA A 111 -0.49 -25.99 7.43
N PRO A 112 -0.09 -24.89 6.75
CA PRO A 112 -0.63 -24.53 5.43
C PRO A 112 -0.45 -25.60 4.35
N ASP A 113 0.63 -26.36 4.41
CA ASP A 113 0.92 -27.48 3.50
C ASP A 113 -0.08 -28.64 3.64
N LEU A 114 -0.36 -29.07 4.86
CA LEU A 114 -1.40 -30.08 5.12
C LEU A 114 -2.81 -29.56 4.77
N LEU A 115 -3.11 -28.28 5.02
CA LEU A 115 -4.37 -27.66 4.58
C LEU A 115 -4.53 -27.67 3.06
N TRP A 116 -3.47 -27.39 2.31
CA TRP A 116 -3.51 -27.45 0.85
C TRP A 116 -3.78 -28.88 0.35
N LEU A 117 -3.17 -29.90 0.97
CA LEU A 117 -3.42 -31.31 0.64
C LEU A 117 -4.88 -31.71 0.91
N ILE A 118 -5.48 -31.22 1.99
CA ILE A 118 -6.90 -31.43 2.31
C ILE A 118 -7.78 -30.82 1.19
N ARG A 119 -7.49 -29.59 0.75
CA ARG A 119 -8.26 -28.92 -0.32
C ARG A 119 -8.16 -29.62 -1.66
N LEU A 120 -6.96 -30.08 -2.02
CA LEU A 120 -6.74 -30.85 -3.23
C LEU A 120 -7.56 -32.15 -3.21
N TYR A 121 -7.54 -32.87 -2.09
CA TYR A 121 -8.36 -34.06 -1.88
C TYR A 121 -9.86 -33.75 -2.05
N LEU A 122 -10.39 -32.73 -1.40
CA LEU A 122 -11.82 -32.36 -1.47
C LEU A 122 -12.26 -32.05 -2.92
N GLY A 123 -11.39 -31.42 -3.71
CA GLY A 123 -11.68 -31.17 -5.12
C GLY A 123 -11.66 -32.45 -5.97
N LEU A 124 -10.67 -33.33 -5.78
CA LEU A 124 -10.61 -34.63 -6.46
C LEU A 124 -11.81 -35.51 -6.08
N GLU A 125 -12.18 -35.54 -4.80
CA GLU A 125 -13.35 -36.24 -4.28
C GLU A 125 -14.63 -35.77 -4.99
N ARG A 126 -14.79 -34.46 -5.17
CA ARG A 126 -15.95 -33.89 -5.88
C ARG A 126 -16.04 -34.40 -7.32
N PHE A 127 -14.92 -34.49 -8.05
CA PHE A 127 -14.91 -34.99 -9.42
C PHE A 127 -15.18 -36.49 -9.49
N VAL A 128 -14.58 -37.27 -8.59
CA VAL A 128 -14.82 -38.73 -8.51
C VAL A 128 -16.28 -39.03 -8.19
N ARG A 129 -16.87 -38.32 -7.20
CA ARG A 129 -18.31 -38.42 -6.87
C ARG A 129 -19.22 -38.04 -8.03
N ALA A 130 -18.81 -37.08 -8.87
CA ALA A 130 -19.53 -36.71 -10.08
C ALA A 130 -19.38 -37.73 -11.22
N GLY A 131 -18.67 -38.84 -11.00
CA GLY A 131 -18.45 -39.88 -12.00
C GLY A 131 -17.42 -39.51 -13.07
N ARG A 132 -16.58 -38.49 -12.83
CA ARG A 132 -15.55 -38.03 -13.78
C ARG A 132 -14.29 -38.91 -13.77
N VAL A 133 -14.47 -40.22 -13.75
CA VAL A 133 -13.38 -41.20 -13.76
C VAL A 133 -13.52 -42.17 -14.92
N SER A 134 -12.39 -42.61 -15.45
CA SER A 134 -12.27 -43.60 -16.50
C SER A 134 -11.33 -44.72 -16.07
N LEU A 135 -11.28 -45.77 -16.87
CA LEU A 135 -10.45 -46.93 -16.62
C LEU A 135 -9.08 -46.76 -17.28
N ARG A 136 -8.03 -47.08 -16.53
CA ARG A 136 -6.69 -47.32 -17.09
C ARG A 136 -6.15 -48.64 -16.55
N CYS A 137 -5.11 -49.15 -17.21
CA CYS A 137 -4.37 -50.30 -16.70
C CYS A 137 -2.87 -49.99 -16.77
N ARG A 138 -2.22 -49.94 -15.61
CA ARG A 138 -0.79 -49.61 -15.46
C ARG A 138 0.03 -50.89 -15.37
N TRP A 139 1.24 -50.90 -15.93
CA TRP A 139 2.22 -51.96 -15.67
C TRP A 139 3.16 -51.50 -14.56
N ASP A 140 3.20 -52.23 -13.45
CA ASP A 140 4.03 -51.91 -12.28
C ASP A 140 4.43 -53.19 -11.53
N ASP A 141 5.67 -53.24 -11.04
CA ASP A 141 6.32 -54.40 -10.39
C ASP A 141 6.07 -55.76 -11.11
N GLY A 142 6.15 -55.76 -12.44
CA GLY A 142 5.95 -56.98 -13.25
C GLY A 142 4.50 -57.47 -13.32
N GLN A 143 3.53 -56.66 -12.91
CA GLN A 143 2.11 -56.97 -12.90
C GLN A 143 1.27 -55.84 -13.53
N TRP A 144 0.06 -56.17 -14.00
CA TRP A 144 -0.88 -55.18 -14.52
C TRP A 144 -1.87 -54.76 -13.43
N TRP A 145 -2.05 -53.46 -13.23
CA TRP A 145 -2.91 -52.88 -12.21
C TRP A 145 -4.04 -52.08 -12.88
N PRO A 146 -5.28 -52.58 -12.86
CA PRO A 146 -6.45 -51.79 -13.23
C PRO A 146 -6.67 -50.66 -12.24
N GLU A 147 -6.77 -49.43 -12.72
CA GLU A 147 -6.93 -48.25 -11.87
C GLU A 147 -8.02 -47.32 -12.41
N TRP A 148 -8.63 -46.55 -11.50
CA TRP A 148 -9.47 -45.43 -11.88
C TRP A 148 -8.61 -44.19 -12.07
N GLN A 149 -8.83 -43.48 -13.18
CA GLN A 149 -8.14 -42.24 -13.50
C GLN A 149 -9.15 -41.13 -13.73
N LEU A 150 -8.83 -39.92 -13.28
CA LEU A 150 -9.62 -38.72 -13.58
C LEU A 150 -9.73 -38.50 -15.09
N VAL A 151 -10.94 -38.20 -15.57
CA VAL A 151 -11.15 -37.75 -16.95
C VAL A 151 -10.79 -36.26 -17.03
N MET A 152 -9.79 -35.93 -17.84
CA MET A 152 -9.29 -34.55 -17.97
C MET A 152 -10.13 -33.77 -18.99
N GLY A 153 -11.10 -32.99 -18.53
CA GLY A 153 -11.79 -31.97 -19.31
C GLY A 153 -11.16 -30.58 -19.13
N ALA A 154 -11.72 -29.58 -19.82
CA ALA A 154 -11.24 -28.18 -19.73
C ALA A 154 -11.37 -27.61 -18.31
N ASP A 155 -12.46 -27.94 -17.62
CA ASP A 155 -12.73 -27.45 -16.26
C ASP A 155 -11.80 -28.09 -15.22
N GLU A 156 -11.55 -29.40 -15.34
CA GLU A 156 -10.63 -30.14 -14.46
C GLU A 156 -9.18 -29.68 -14.65
N ALA A 157 -8.76 -29.43 -15.89
CA ALA A 157 -7.43 -28.92 -16.21
C ALA A 157 -7.20 -27.50 -15.66
N MET A 158 -8.19 -26.61 -15.80
CA MET A 158 -8.14 -25.26 -15.25
C MET A 158 -8.08 -25.27 -13.72
N TRP A 159 -8.87 -26.13 -13.07
CA TRP A 159 -8.85 -26.28 -11.61
C TRP A 159 -7.51 -26.82 -11.10
N LEU A 160 -6.94 -27.84 -11.75
CA LEU A 160 -5.62 -28.38 -11.38
C LEU A 160 -4.51 -27.34 -11.53
N THR A 161 -4.57 -26.50 -12.57
CA THR A 161 -3.64 -25.38 -12.79
C THR A 161 -3.72 -24.36 -11.64
N ALA A 162 -4.93 -24.00 -11.22
CA ALA A 162 -5.14 -23.11 -10.07
C ALA A 162 -4.61 -23.72 -8.76
N MET A 163 -4.81 -25.02 -8.55
CA MET A 163 -4.29 -25.74 -7.38
C MET A 163 -2.75 -25.77 -7.36
N ALA A 164 -2.12 -26.00 -8.52
CA ALA A 164 -0.67 -25.97 -8.66
C ALA A 164 -0.08 -24.58 -8.36
N ALA A 165 -0.73 -23.51 -8.83
CA ALA A 165 -0.33 -22.13 -8.54
C ALA A 165 -0.44 -21.77 -7.06
N ALA A 166 -1.42 -22.34 -6.35
CA ALA A 166 -1.66 -22.11 -4.92
C ALA A 166 -0.81 -23.00 -3.99
N ALA A 167 0.06 -23.86 -4.52
CA ALA A 167 0.83 -24.83 -3.73
C ALA A 167 1.87 -24.15 -2.81
N PRO A 168 1.85 -24.43 -1.49
CA PRO A 168 2.85 -23.95 -0.56
C PRO A 168 4.28 -24.30 -0.98
N ARG A 169 5.23 -23.39 -0.72
CA ARG A 169 6.62 -23.53 -1.18
C ARG A 169 7.32 -24.79 -0.67
N ILE A 170 6.95 -25.28 0.52
CA ILE A 170 7.50 -26.54 1.05
C ILE A 170 7.10 -27.74 0.17
N LEU A 171 5.93 -27.73 -0.47
CA LEU A 171 5.52 -28.76 -1.40
C LEU A 171 6.20 -28.56 -2.76
N THR A 172 6.26 -27.35 -3.29
CA THR A 172 6.85 -27.10 -4.63
C THR A 172 8.37 -27.26 -4.68
N VAL A 173 9.07 -27.12 -3.55
CA VAL A 173 10.53 -27.31 -3.47
C VAL A 173 10.91 -28.77 -3.20
N ASN A 174 10.03 -29.56 -2.56
CA ASN A 174 10.32 -30.93 -2.12
C ASN A 174 9.60 -32.02 -2.92
N ALA A 175 8.54 -31.67 -3.64
CA ALA A 175 7.89 -32.51 -4.63
C ALA A 175 8.25 -32.03 -6.05
N SER A 176 7.83 -32.77 -7.08
CA SER A 176 8.05 -32.33 -8.46
C SER A 176 7.35 -30.98 -8.73
N ALA A 177 7.78 -30.27 -9.79
CA ALA A 177 7.11 -29.05 -10.25
C ALA A 177 5.61 -29.25 -10.57
N ALA A 178 5.14 -30.51 -10.65
CA ALA A 178 3.79 -30.92 -10.98
C ALA A 178 3.10 -31.67 -9.81
N VAL A 179 3.41 -31.35 -8.55
CA VAL A 179 2.87 -32.05 -7.37
C VAL A 179 1.33 -32.22 -7.38
N ALA A 180 0.58 -31.23 -7.87
CA ALA A 180 -0.87 -31.33 -7.99
C ALA A 180 -1.30 -32.39 -9.03
N GLU A 181 -0.62 -32.45 -10.17
CA GLU A 181 -0.86 -33.44 -11.23
C GLU A 181 -0.44 -34.85 -10.80
N GLU A 182 0.67 -34.97 -10.07
CA GLU A 182 1.12 -36.24 -9.52
C GLU A 182 0.10 -36.83 -8.55
N ILE A 183 -0.41 -36.01 -7.63
CA ILE A 183 -1.45 -36.42 -6.68
C ILE A 183 -2.74 -36.75 -7.42
N ALA A 184 -3.15 -35.94 -8.41
CA ALA A 184 -4.31 -36.20 -9.26
C ALA A 184 -4.14 -37.46 -10.15
N GLY A 185 -2.90 -37.88 -10.39
CA GLY A 185 -2.58 -39.12 -11.06
C GLY A 185 -2.77 -40.36 -10.19
N VAL A 186 -2.77 -40.23 -8.85
CA VAL A 186 -2.77 -41.37 -7.90
C VAL A 186 -4.05 -41.45 -7.08
N LEU A 187 -4.48 -40.36 -6.46
CA LEU A 187 -5.60 -40.37 -5.51
C LEU A 187 -6.96 -40.75 -6.10
N PRO A 188 -7.34 -40.40 -7.35
CA PRO A 188 -8.66 -40.76 -7.87
C PRO A 188 -8.98 -42.26 -7.83
N HIS A 189 -7.97 -43.12 -7.97
CA HIS A 189 -8.13 -44.57 -7.81
C HIS A 189 -8.61 -44.95 -6.42
N TRP A 190 -7.90 -44.50 -5.39
CA TRP A 190 -8.18 -44.81 -3.99
C TRP A 190 -9.46 -44.14 -3.49
N ILE A 191 -9.75 -42.92 -3.96
CA ILE A 191 -11.02 -42.24 -3.69
C ILE A 191 -12.18 -43.07 -4.27
N ALA A 192 -12.08 -43.51 -5.53
CA ALA A 192 -13.12 -44.31 -6.16
C ALA A 192 -13.32 -45.66 -5.45
N LEU A 193 -12.24 -46.34 -5.05
CA LEU A 193 -12.31 -47.56 -4.26
C LEU A 193 -13.05 -47.35 -2.93
N ALA A 194 -12.75 -46.28 -2.20
CA ALA A 194 -13.45 -45.96 -0.95
C ALA A 194 -14.97 -45.75 -1.13
N TYR A 195 -15.41 -45.24 -2.28
CA TYR A 195 -16.85 -45.10 -2.61
C TYR A 195 -17.50 -46.40 -3.08
N LEU A 196 -16.70 -47.29 -3.66
CA LEU A 196 -17.16 -48.55 -4.22
C LEU A 196 -17.00 -49.72 -3.24
N ASP A 197 -16.47 -49.47 -2.04
CA ASP A 197 -16.38 -50.46 -0.99
C ASP A 197 -17.77 -51.02 -0.65
N GLY A 198 -17.86 -52.34 -0.57
CA GLY A 198 -19.12 -53.07 -0.40
C GLY A 198 -20.03 -53.14 -1.64
N VAL A 199 -19.68 -52.54 -2.79
CA VAL A 199 -20.46 -52.68 -4.03
C VAL A 199 -20.18 -54.03 -4.68
N THR A 200 -21.22 -54.88 -4.80
CA THR A 200 -21.10 -56.15 -5.52
C THR A 200 -21.40 -55.94 -7.02
N PRO A 201 -20.44 -56.14 -7.92
CA PRO A 201 -20.65 -55.95 -9.35
C PRO A 201 -21.49 -57.08 -9.97
N GLY A 202 -22.67 -56.75 -10.50
CA GLY A 202 -23.46 -57.65 -11.36
C GLY A 202 -24.89 -57.91 -10.89
N SER A 203 -25.66 -58.62 -11.73
CA SER A 203 -26.92 -59.27 -11.32
C SER A 203 -26.58 -60.48 -10.44
N PRO A 204 -27.43 -60.89 -9.47
CA PRO A 204 -27.13 -62.00 -8.54
C PRO A 204 -26.69 -63.31 -9.22
N ASP A 205 -27.05 -63.49 -10.49
CA ASP A 205 -26.85 -64.71 -11.27
C ASP A 205 -25.59 -64.73 -12.15
N ARG A 206 -24.71 -63.71 -12.09
CA ARG A 206 -23.54 -63.65 -13.00
C ARG A 206 -22.28 -63.16 -12.30
N GLU A 207 -21.23 -64.00 -12.30
CA GLU A 207 -19.93 -63.62 -11.74
C GLU A 207 -19.29 -62.44 -12.51
N PRO A 208 -18.72 -61.46 -11.79
CA PRO A 208 -18.05 -60.33 -12.40
C PRO A 208 -16.78 -60.75 -13.15
N HIS A 209 -16.51 -60.07 -14.27
CA HIS A 209 -15.31 -60.31 -15.05
C HIS A 209 -14.03 -60.11 -14.18
N PRO A 210 -12.99 -60.95 -14.32
CA PRO A 210 -11.79 -60.88 -13.45
C PRO A 210 -11.08 -59.52 -13.45
N PHE A 211 -11.18 -58.74 -14.53
CA PHE A 211 -10.69 -57.35 -14.60
C PHE A 211 -11.45 -56.42 -13.66
N VAL A 212 -12.78 -56.53 -13.61
CA VAL A 212 -13.64 -55.72 -12.74
C VAL A 212 -13.43 -56.12 -11.28
N ARG A 213 -13.26 -57.42 -11.02
CA ARG A 213 -12.89 -57.91 -9.68
C ARG A 213 -11.55 -57.34 -9.22
N ALA A 214 -10.52 -57.40 -10.07
CA ALA A 214 -9.20 -56.84 -9.77
C ALA A 214 -9.26 -55.32 -9.55
N LEU A 215 -10.03 -54.59 -10.37
CA LEU A 215 -10.23 -53.14 -10.24
C LEU A 215 -10.91 -52.74 -8.92
N LEU A 216 -11.94 -53.49 -8.48
CA LEU A 216 -12.70 -53.20 -7.26
C LEU A 216 -12.00 -53.69 -6.00
N ALA A 217 -11.19 -54.74 -6.10
CA ALA A 217 -10.38 -55.25 -5.00
C ALA A 217 -9.03 -54.50 -4.85
N GLY A 218 -8.66 -53.66 -5.83
CA GLY A 218 -7.34 -53.01 -5.85
C GLY A 218 -6.21 -54.03 -6.00
N GLU A 219 -6.43 -55.11 -6.76
CA GLU A 219 -5.48 -56.22 -6.94
C GLU A 219 -4.87 -56.25 -8.34
N ALA A 220 -3.73 -56.94 -8.48
CA ALA A 220 -3.10 -57.18 -9.76
C ALA A 220 -3.95 -58.07 -10.69
N PHE A 221 -4.00 -57.69 -11.96
CA PHE A 221 -4.68 -58.40 -13.03
C PHE A 221 -3.70 -59.22 -13.90
N HIS A 222 -3.57 -60.51 -13.61
CA HIS A 222 -2.59 -61.39 -14.26
C HIS A 222 -2.79 -61.64 -15.77
N ARG A 223 -3.96 -61.29 -16.34
CA ARG A 223 -4.26 -61.47 -17.78
C ARG A 223 -4.11 -60.19 -18.61
N GLY A 224 -3.54 -59.12 -18.02
CA GLY A 224 -3.30 -57.87 -18.74
C GLY A 224 -2.29 -58.04 -19.88
N ASN A 225 -2.45 -57.25 -20.93
CA ASN A 225 -1.50 -57.17 -22.05
C ASN A 225 -1.62 -55.80 -22.74
N ALA A 226 -0.66 -55.48 -23.61
CA ALA A 226 -0.64 -54.20 -24.33
C ALA A 226 -1.91 -53.97 -25.19
N ARG A 227 -2.55 -55.03 -25.69
CA ARG A 227 -3.79 -54.93 -26.48
C ARG A 227 -4.98 -54.48 -25.61
N LEU A 228 -5.06 -54.93 -24.36
CA LEU A 228 -6.04 -54.46 -23.39
C LEU A 228 -5.84 -52.96 -23.09
N VAL A 229 -4.59 -52.52 -22.90
CA VAL A 229 -4.28 -51.09 -22.69
C VAL A 229 -4.65 -50.25 -23.91
N ALA A 230 -4.33 -50.72 -25.11
CA ALA A 230 -4.70 -50.07 -26.36
C ALA A 230 -6.23 -49.98 -26.51
N GLY A 231 -6.95 -51.07 -26.25
CA GLY A 231 -8.41 -51.12 -26.30
C GLY A 231 -9.09 -50.24 -25.25
N LEU A 232 -8.54 -50.16 -24.03
CA LEU A 232 -9.01 -49.22 -23.00
C LEU A 232 -8.76 -47.77 -23.40
N THR A 233 -7.63 -47.50 -24.06
CA THR A 233 -7.29 -46.16 -24.58
C THR A 233 -8.22 -45.76 -25.73
N GLU A 234 -8.50 -46.67 -26.66
CA GLU A 234 -9.45 -46.48 -27.75
C GLU A 234 -10.88 -46.32 -27.22
N TRP A 235 -11.31 -47.17 -26.28
CA TRP A 235 -12.61 -47.05 -25.62
C TRP A 235 -12.75 -45.73 -24.87
N ARG A 236 -11.71 -45.30 -24.15
CA ARG A 236 -11.69 -43.99 -23.48
C ARG A 236 -11.79 -42.86 -24.51
N GLY A 237 -11.14 -42.99 -25.67
CA GLY A 237 -11.33 -42.09 -26.80
C GLY A 237 -12.72 -42.17 -27.45
N SER A 238 -13.45 -43.28 -27.28
CA SER A 238 -14.84 -43.44 -27.73
C SER A 238 -15.87 -42.98 -26.71
N LEU A 239 -15.54 -42.86 -25.42
CA LEU A 239 -16.43 -42.19 -24.43
C LEU A 239 -16.68 -40.72 -24.80
N ASP A 240 -15.86 -40.16 -25.71
CA ASP A 240 -16.07 -38.87 -26.36
C ASP A 240 -17.01 -38.91 -27.58
N ARG A 241 -17.63 -40.06 -27.97
CA ARG A 241 -18.52 -40.23 -29.16
C ARG A 241 -19.62 -41.31 -28.90
N GLU A 242 -20.94 -41.08 -28.84
CA GLU A 242 -21.82 -40.29 -29.70
C GLU A 242 -22.66 -39.27 -28.91
N ARG A 243 -22.51 -37.99 -29.24
CA ARG A 243 -23.32 -36.88 -28.71
C ARG A 243 -24.01 -36.21 -29.89
N ILE A 244 -25.30 -36.47 -30.08
CA ILE A 244 -26.15 -35.64 -30.93
C ILE A 244 -26.58 -34.43 -30.11
N GLU A 245 -26.02 -33.28 -30.42
CA GLU A 245 -26.26 -32.02 -29.73
C GLU A 245 -27.00 -31.06 -30.65
N LEU A 246 -27.97 -30.34 -30.09
CA LEU A 246 -28.56 -29.17 -30.72
C LEU A 246 -27.62 -27.99 -30.48
N VAL A 247 -27.21 -27.32 -31.55
CA VAL A 247 -26.25 -26.21 -31.54
C VAL A 247 -26.91 -24.98 -32.14
N PHE A 248 -26.86 -23.87 -31.42
CA PHE A 248 -27.31 -22.58 -31.92
C PHE A 248 -26.12 -21.82 -32.48
N VAL A 249 -26.13 -21.52 -33.78
CA VAL A 249 -25.06 -20.79 -34.46
C VAL A 249 -25.57 -19.41 -34.82
N VAL A 250 -24.97 -18.36 -34.24
CA VAL A 250 -25.28 -16.97 -34.61
C VAL A 250 -24.48 -16.61 -35.85
N GLU A 251 -25.17 -16.21 -36.92
CA GLU A 251 -24.57 -15.74 -38.17
C GLU A 251 -24.69 -14.23 -38.33
N GLU A 252 -23.62 -13.64 -38.84
CA GLU A 252 -23.57 -12.21 -39.15
C GLU A 252 -24.48 -11.89 -40.36
N PRO A 253 -25.17 -10.74 -40.36
CA PRO A 253 -25.98 -10.32 -41.49
C PRO A 253 -25.09 -10.14 -42.73
N VAL A 254 -25.46 -10.78 -43.84
CA VAL A 254 -24.77 -10.65 -45.12
C VAL A 254 -25.05 -9.25 -45.66
N THR A 255 -24.16 -8.30 -45.41
CA THR A 255 -24.23 -7.00 -46.05
C THR A 255 -24.00 -7.22 -47.55
N THR A 256 -25.03 -7.01 -48.36
CA THR A 256 -24.78 -6.74 -49.78
C THR A 256 -23.80 -5.56 -49.82
N ASP A 257 -22.60 -5.79 -50.35
CA ASP A 257 -21.62 -4.74 -50.55
C ASP A 257 -22.32 -3.60 -51.29
N ARG A 258 -22.66 -2.53 -50.57
CA ARG A 258 -22.76 -1.23 -51.20
C ARG A 258 -21.33 -0.89 -51.55
N ASP A 259 -20.94 -1.32 -52.75
CA ASP A 259 -19.75 -0.89 -53.45
C ASP A 259 -19.39 0.53 -53.00
N HIS A 260 -18.34 0.65 -52.21
CA HIS A 260 -17.50 1.84 -52.22
C HIS A 260 -16.71 1.81 -53.55
N GLY A 261 -17.46 1.75 -54.65
CA GLY A 261 -16.98 1.78 -56.01
C GLY A 261 -16.50 3.19 -56.30
N ASN A 262 -15.19 3.30 -56.44
CA ASN A 262 -14.47 4.22 -57.31
C ASN A 262 -15.40 5.04 -58.24
N VAL A 263 -15.73 6.28 -57.85
CA VAL A 263 -16.44 7.23 -58.71
C VAL A 263 -15.39 7.94 -59.58
N PRO A 264 -15.43 7.81 -60.93
CA PRO A 264 -14.55 8.58 -61.79
C PRO A 264 -15.01 10.05 -61.84
N PRO A 265 -14.09 11.01 -62.07
CA PRO A 265 -14.42 12.42 -61.98
C PRO A 265 -15.05 12.89 -63.29
N SER A 266 -16.36 13.16 -63.30
CA SER A 266 -16.96 14.03 -64.32
C SER A 266 -18.36 14.49 -63.96
N GLY A 267 -18.62 15.79 -64.09
CA GLY A 267 -19.95 16.33 -64.38
C GLY A 267 -20.45 17.39 -63.42
N GLN A 268 -20.36 18.65 -63.85
CA GLN A 268 -21.11 19.78 -63.30
C GLN A 268 -22.61 19.46 -63.22
N GLY A 269 -23.23 19.75 -62.06
CA GLY A 269 -24.66 19.63 -61.85
C GLY A 269 -25.07 20.33 -60.55
N ASP A 270 -25.60 21.54 -60.70
CA ASP A 270 -26.07 22.45 -59.67
C ASP A 270 -27.31 21.89 -58.94
N VAL A 271 -27.24 21.68 -57.62
CA VAL A 271 -28.43 21.51 -56.75
C VAL A 271 -28.22 22.27 -55.45
N ARG A 272 -28.90 23.43 -55.35
CA ARG A 272 -29.10 24.19 -54.12
C ARG A 272 -30.07 23.45 -53.20
N GLY A 273 -29.72 23.28 -51.92
CA GLY A 273 -30.68 22.86 -50.89
C GLY A 273 -30.05 22.51 -49.54
N THR A 274 -30.23 23.45 -48.58
CA THR A 274 -30.12 23.34 -47.11
C THR A 274 -28.76 23.03 -46.47
N GLY A 275 -28.15 24.09 -45.93
CA GLY A 275 -26.93 24.04 -45.13
C GLY A 275 -27.13 23.43 -43.74
N LEU A 276 -26.45 22.32 -43.50
CA LEU A 276 -25.94 21.93 -42.18
C LEU A 276 -24.43 21.79 -42.35
N SER A 277 -23.68 22.78 -41.84
CA SER A 277 -22.23 22.75 -41.79
C SER A 277 -21.79 21.45 -41.10
N ARG A 278 -21.10 20.55 -41.84
CA ARG A 278 -20.55 19.31 -41.29
C ARG A 278 -19.39 19.69 -40.37
N ALA A 279 -19.67 19.80 -39.07
CA ALA A 279 -18.61 19.92 -38.05
C ALA A 279 -17.64 18.72 -38.16
N PRO A 280 -16.33 18.94 -37.91
CA PRO A 280 -15.31 17.89 -37.98
C PRO A 280 -15.62 16.74 -37.00
N ALA A 281 -15.25 15.50 -37.36
CA ALA A 281 -15.58 14.27 -36.64
C ALA A 281 -15.27 14.34 -35.13
N ALA A 282 -14.12 14.90 -34.75
CA ALA A 282 -13.70 15.11 -33.36
C ALA A 282 -14.70 15.93 -32.52
N ARG A 283 -15.24 17.03 -33.05
CA ARG A 283 -16.22 17.87 -32.33
C ARG A 283 -17.55 17.14 -32.11
N ARG A 284 -17.94 16.25 -33.03
CA ARG A 284 -19.15 15.42 -32.89
C ARG A 284 -18.98 14.39 -31.78
N THR A 285 -17.83 13.73 -31.73
CA THR A 285 -17.50 12.74 -30.69
C THR A 285 -17.51 13.36 -29.29
N VAL A 286 -16.86 14.52 -29.11
CA VAL A 286 -16.86 15.25 -27.82
C VAL A 286 -18.27 15.68 -27.40
N THR A 287 -19.07 16.17 -28.36
CA THR A 287 -20.46 16.59 -28.09
C THR A 287 -21.33 15.41 -27.68
N ALA A 288 -21.17 14.26 -28.32
CA ALA A 288 -21.92 13.04 -28.01
C ALA A 288 -21.48 12.42 -26.68
N LEU A 289 -20.18 12.40 -26.36
CA LEU A 289 -19.65 11.96 -25.06
C LEU A 289 -20.15 12.86 -23.90
N ARG A 290 -20.21 14.18 -24.11
CA ARG A 290 -20.82 15.11 -23.14
C ARG A 290 -22.30 14.82 -22.92
N GLY A 291 -23.04 14.54 -24.00
CA GLY A 291 -24.44 14.13 -23.93
C GLY A 291 -24.65 12.84 -23.12
N LEU A 292 -23.79 11.84 -23.32
CA LEU A 292 -23.79 10.58 -22.56
C LEU A 292 -23.46 10.79 -21.07
N ALA A 293 -22.54 11.71 -20.76
CA ALA A 293 -22.16 12.02 -19.37
C ALA A 293 -23.27 12.73 -18.57
N ASP A 294 -24.15 13.49 -19.24
CA ASP A 294 -25.21 14.28 -18.59
C ASP A 294 -26.57 13.53 -18.51
N THR A 295 -26.74 12.38 -19.17
CA THR A 295 -27.99 11.59 -19.14
C THR A 295 -27.88 10.34 -18.27
N THR A 296 -28.55 10.33 -17.10
CA THR A 296 -28.57 9.18 -16.18
C THR A 296 -29.67 8.14 -16.47
N ASP A 297 -30.52 8.33 -17.48
CA ASP A 297 -31.58 7.36 -17.77
C ASP A 297 -32.15 7.57 -19.17
N ARG A 298 -32.04 6.57 -20.06
CA ARG A 298 -32.87 6.49 -21.27
C ARG A 298 -33.17 5.05 -21.65
N THR A 299 -34.44 4.69 -21.52
CA THR A 299 -35.13 3.72 -22.39
C THR A 299 -35.32 4.35 -23.78
N PRO A 300 -34.96 3.71 -24.90
CA PRO A 300 -35.21 4.29 -26.22
C PRO A 300 -36.48 3.72 -26.84
N ALA A 301 -37.48 4.59 -27.05
CA ALA A 301 -38.55 4.39 -28.01
C ALA A 301 -38.20 5.20 -29.29
N GLY A 302 -38.05 4.51 -30.42
CA GLY A 302 -37.84 5.08 -31.74
C GLY A 302 -37.51 3.98 -32.75
N GLU A 303 -38.27 3.91 -33.84
CA GLU A 303 -38.20 2.88 -34.89
C GLU A 303 -36.79 2.72 -35.48
N GLU A 304 -36.32 1.46 -35.55
CA GLU A 304 -35.01 1.05 -36.09
C GLU A 304 -34.91 1.34 -37.60
N PRO A 305 -33.74 1.75 -38.12
CA PRO A 305 -33.47 1.66 -39.55
C PRO A 305 -33.41 0.19 -39.95
N VAL A 306 -34.10 -0.17 -41.04
CA VAL A 306 -34.18 -1.54 -41.58
C VAL A 306 -32.79 -1.98 -42.06
N GLY A 307 -32.02 -2.61 -41.17
CA GLY A 307 -30.79 -3.32 -41.48
C GLY A 307 -31.06 -4.81 -41.71
N ASP A 308 -30.13 -5.49 -42.38
CA ASP A 308 -30.21 -6.93 -42.62
C ASP A 308 -30.27 -7.69 -41.27
N PRO A 309 -31.21 -8.64 -41.09
CA PRO A 309 -31.44 -9.28 -39.80
C PRO A 309 -30.34 -10.27 -39.44
N TRP A 310 -29.99 -10.33 -38.15
CA TRP A 310 -29.10 -11.35 -37.58
C TRP A 310 -29.80 -12.71 -37.64
N ARG A 311 -29.07 -13.77 -37.99
CA ARG A 311 -29.66 -15.12 -38.08
C ARG A 311 -29.15 -16.00 -36.96
N ILE A 312 -30.03 -16.77 -36.33
CA ILE A 312 -29.62 -17.89 -35.47
C ILE A 312 -30.01 -19.17 -36.18
N ARG A 313 -29.01 -19.94 -36.61
CA ARG A 313 -29.22 -21.27 -37.16
C ARG A 313 -29.33 -22.30 -36.05
N VAL A 314 -30.34 -23.15 -36.15
CA VAL A 314 -30.55 -24.28 -35.25
C VAL A 314 -29.99 -25.52 -35.92
N CYS A 315 -28.75 -25.83 -35.57
CA CYS A 315 -27.99 -26.91 -36.16
C CYS A 315 -28.02 -28.17 -35.29
N VAL A 316 -27.80 -29.32 -35.93
CA VAL A 316 -27.50 -30.56 -35.24
C VAL A 316 -26.03 -30.89 -35.46
N ARG A 317 -25.33 -31.19 -34.37
CA ARG A 317 -23.94 -31.63 -34.41
C ARG A 317 -23.85 -33.07 -33.95
N LYS A 318 -23.25 -33.91 -34.79
CA LYS A 318 -22.91 -35.29 -34.47
C LYS A 318 -21.41 -35.40 -34.20
N ASP A 319 -21.04 -35.96 -33.05
CA ASP A 319 -19.67 -36.39 -32.72
C ASP A 319 -18.59 -35.30 -32.83
N GLY A 320 -18.97 -34.05 -32.51
CA GLY A 320 -18.06 -32.90 -32.63
C GLY A 320 -17.74 -32.48 -34.07
N GLY A 321 -18.44 -33.03 -35.06
CA GLY A 321 -18.36 -32.62 -36.47
C GLY A 321 -18.89 -31.20 -36.71
N THR A 322 -18.92 -30.78 -37.96
CA THR A 322 -19.46 -29.47 -38.34
C THR A 322 -20.96 -29.41 -38.04
N PRO A 323 -21.48 -28.39 -37.33
CA PRO A 323 -22.92 -28.22 -37.14
C PRO A 323 -23.62 -28.05 -38.49
N GLU A 324 -24.64 -28.84 -38.75
CA GLU A 324 -25.44 -28.75 -39.98
C GLU A 324 -26.86 -28.26 -39.67
N PRO A 325 -27.48 -27.40 -40.50
CA PRO A 325 -28.84 -26.91 -40.28
C PRO A 325 -29.83 -28.06 -40.14
N PHE A 326 -30.71 -27.99 -39.15
CA PHE A 326 -31.69 -29.04 -38.92
C PHE A 326 -32.73 -29.09 -40.06
N ARG A 327 -32.88 -30.27 -40.68
CA ARG A 327 -33.93 -30.56 -41.67
C ARG A 327 -34.67 -31.83 -41.29
N ARG A 328 -36.00 -31.73 -41.15
CA ARG A 328 -36.88 -32.81 -40.68
C ARG A 328 -36.82 -34.06 -41.55
N GLY A 329 -36.62 -33.92 -42.86
CA GLY A 329 -36.60 -35.04 -43.82
C GLY A 329 -35.38 -35.96 -43.73
N ILE A 330 -34.34 -35.59 -42.96
CA ILE A 330 -33.06 -36.30 -42.91
C ILE A 330 -32.99 -37.30 -41.74
N TRP A 331 -33.77 -37.10 -40.68
CA TRP A 331 -33.62 -37.83 -39.42
C TRP A 331 -34.70 -38.89 -39.19
N PRO A 332 -34.34 -40.08 -38.68
CA PRO A 332 -35.31 -41.09 -38.22
C PRO A 332 -36.28 -40.54 -37.17
N VAL A 333 -37.50 -41.09 -37.14
CA VAL A 333 -38.59 -40.59 -36.29
C VAL A 333 -38.21 -40.57 -34.80
N GLU A 334 -37.44 -41.55 -34.30
CA GLU A 334 -37.05 -41.58 -32.89
C GLU A 334 -36.03 -40.48 -32.52
N ILE A 335 -35.13 -40.14 -33.45
CA ILE A 335 -34.14 -39.05 -33.25
C ILE A 335 -34.83 -37.70 -33.36
N TRP A 336 -35.76 -37.57 -34.30
CA TRP A 336 -36.59 -36.38 -34.49
C TRP A 336 -37.41 -36.03 -33.24
N GLN A 337 -38.03 -37.01 -32.59
CA GLN A 337 -38.78 -36.78 -31.34
C GLN A 337 -37.87 -36.23 -30.24
N LYS A 338 -36.69 -36.84 -30.05
CA LYS A 338 -35.69 -36.39 -29.07
C LYS A 338 -35.18 -34.98 -29.33
N LEU A 339 -34.89 -34.65 -30.59
CA LEU A 339 -34.45 -33.30 -30.98
C LEU A 339 -35.57 -32.26 -30.82
N SER A 340 -36.81 -32.63 -31.14
CA SER A 340 -37.99 -31.74 -31.02
C SER A 340 -38.34 -31.41 -29.56
N ASP A 341 -38.19 -32.38 -28.65
CA ASP A 341 -38.36 -32.15 -27.21
C ASP A 341 -37.25 -31.23 -26.66
N ARG A 342 -36.03 -31.40 -27.17
CA ARG A 342 -34.87 -30.57 -26.81
C ARG A 342 -35.02 -29.14 -27.35
N HIS A 343 -35.48 -28.96 -28.59
CA HIS A 343 -35.80 -27.66 -29.18
C HIS A 343 -36.89 -26.93 -28.39
N ARG A 344 -38.01 -27.61 -28.05
CA ARG A 344 -39.07 -27.04 -27.18
C ARG A 344 -38.59 -26.65 -25.79
N ARG A 345 -37.54 -27.30 -25.26
CA ARG A 345 -36.91 -26.87 -24.00
C ARG A 345 -36.08 -25.60 -24.20
N ALA A 346 -35.36 -25.47 -25.31
CA ALA A 346 -34.62 -24.24 -25.63
C ALA A 346 -35.56 -23.03 -25.84
N VAL A 347 -36.68 -23.21 -26.56
CA VAL A 347 -37.70 -22.16 -26.76
C VAL A 347 -38.32 -21.69 -25.43
N ARG A 348 -38.45 -22.58 -24.43
CA ARG A 348 -38.91 -22.20 -23.08
C ARG A 348 -37.87 -21.40 -22.29
N ILE A 349 -36.58 -21.55 -22.60
CA ILE A 349 -35.49 -20.79 -21.99
C ILE A 349 -35.36 -19.43 -22.67
N SER A 350 -35.51 -19.40 -24.00
CA SER A 350 -35.39 -18.21 -24.84
C SER A 350 -36.54 -18.16 -25.85
N GLU A 351 -37.51 -17.26 -25.61
CA GLU A 351 -38.61 -17.04 -26.55
C GLU A 351 -38.14 -16.55 -27.94
N LEU A 352 -36.93 -15.97 -28.01
CA LEU A 352 -36.31 -15.51 -29.26
C LEU A 352 -35.93 -16.66 -30.21
N LEU A 353 -35.96 -17.91 -29.74
CA LEU A 353 -35.74 -19.12 -30.55
C LEU A 353 -37.05 -19.73 -31.10
N ASP A 354 -38.20 -19.09 -30.85
CA ASP A 354 -39.49 -19.57 -31.35
C ASP A 354 -39.60 -19.32 -32.86
N ASP A 355 -39.44 -20.39 -33.65
CA ASP A 355 -39.54 -20.37 -35.12
C ASP A 355 -40.92 -19.92 -35.61
N SER A 356 -41.97 -20.11 -34.82
CA SER A 356 -43.32 -19.63 -35.17
C SER A 356 -43.48 -18.11 -35.07
N ARG A 357 -42.58 -17.42 -34.34
CA ARG A 357 -42.59 -15.96 -34.14
C ARG A 357 -41.47 -15.25 -34.90
N PHE A 358 -40.30 -15.87 -34.95
CA PHE A 358 -39.07 -15.28 -35.49
C PHE A 358 -38.49 -16.06 -36.67
N GLY A 359 -39.20 -17.06 -37.19
CA GLY A 359 -38.75 -17.87 -38.32
C GLY A 359 -38.33 -17.04 -39.54
N THR A 360 -37.28 -17.48 -40.23
CA THR A 360 -36.67 -16.76 -41.38
C THR A 360 -37.66 -16.42 -42.49
N GLY A 361 -38.70 -17.25 -42.70
CA GLY A 361 -39.75 -17.02 -43.70
C GLY A 361 -40.83 -15.98 -43.32
N LEU A 362 -40.87 -15.49 -42.08
CA LEU A 362 -41.92 -14.57 -41.58
C LEU A 362 -41.61 -13.09 -41.82
N ARG A 363 -40.36 -12.71 -42.13
CA ARG A 363 -39.93 -11.31 -42.35
C ARG A 363 -39.78 -10.91 -43.84
N GLY A 364 -40.48 -11.59 -44.76
CA GLY A 364 -40.65 -11.13 -46.15
C GLY A 364 -39.58 -11.53 -47.16
N GLY A 365 -38.63 -12.40 -46.81
CA GLY A 365 -37.74 -13.08 -47.76
C GLY A 365 -38.19 -14.52 -48.01
N ALA A 366 -38.06 -15.03 -49.24
CA ALA A 366 -38.21 -16.46 -49.48
C ALA A 366 -37.13 -17.22 -48.68
N PRO A 367 -37.47 -18.35 -48.01
CA PRO A 367 -36.44 -19.18 -47.37
C PRO A 367 -35.40 -19.57 -48.41
N GLY A 368 -34.11 -19.39 -48.10
CA GLY A 368 -33.03 -19.84 -48.97
C GLY A 368 -32.98 -21.37 -49.01
N GLU A 369 -32.43 -21.96 -50.08
CA GLU A 369 -32.21 -23.42 -50.18
C GLU A 369 -31.36 -24.00 -49.03
N ASP A 370 -30.67 -23.13 -48.27
CA ASP A 370 -29.78 -23.43 -47.16
C ASP A 370 -30.39 -23.22 -45.75
N ASP A 371 -31.60 -22.70 -45.62
CA ASP A 371 -32.22 -22.42 -44.32
C ASP A 371 -32.73 -23.72 -43.65
N GLY A 372 -32.51 -23.85 -42.34
CA GLY A 372 -33.02 -24.95 -41.51
C GLY A 372 -34.46 -24.73 -41.05
N ASP A 373 -35.16 -25.82 -40.71
CA ASP A 373 -36.60 -25.79 -40.35
C ASP A 373 -36.89 -25.00 -39.06
N TRP A 374 -35.87 -24.73 -38.24
CA TRP A 374 -35.98 -24.03 -36.95
C TRP A 374 -35.17 -22.72 -36.89
N ASP A 375 -34.65 -22.23 -38.03
CA ASP A 375 -33.82 -21.04 -38.05
C ASP A 375 -34.64 -19.76 -37.80
N VAL A 376 -34.07 -18.80 -37.06
CA VAL A 376 -34.74 -17.53 -36.69
C VAL A 376 -33.95 -16.29 -37.11
N ALA A 377 -34.66 -15.19 -37.34
CA ALA A 377 -34.13 -13.89 -37.74
C ALA A 377 -34.46 -12.79 -36.70
N LEU A 378 -33.42 -12.17 -36.13
CA LEU A 378 -33.48 -11.20 -35.02
C LEU A 378 -32.96 -9.81 -35.42
N THR A 379 -33.41 -8.77 -34.72
CA THR A 379 -32.85 -7.40 -34.82
C THR A 379 -31.58 -7.24 -33.97
N GLY A 380 -30.85 -6.12 -34.15
CA GLY A 380 -29.63 -5.80 -33.40
C GLY A 380 -29.83 -5.82 -31.88
N GLY A 381 -30.88 -5.16 -31.37
CA GLY A 381 -31.20 -5.21 -29.93
C GLY A 381 -31.64 -6.59 -29.44
N GLN A 382 -32.32 -7.37 -30.29
CA GLN A 382 -32.78 -8.72 -29.93
C GLN A 382 -31.62 -9.72 -29.86
N ILE A 383 -30.65 -9.65 -30.78
CA ILE A 383 -29.49 -10.54 -30.74
C ILE A 383 -28.59 -10.21 -29.53
N LEU A 384 -28.46 -8.94 -29.15
CA LEU A 384 -27.77 -8.56 -27.91
C LEU A 384 -28.44 -9.12 -26.66
N THR A 385 -29.77 -9.00 -26.57
CA THR A 385 -30.55 -9.60 -25.47
C THR A 385 -30.33 -11.11 -25.42
N PHE A 386 -30.33 -11.78 -26.59
CA PHE A 386 -30.07 -13.20 -26.70
C PHE A 386 -28.66 -13.55 -26.18
N ILE A 387 -27.61 -12.81 -26.55
CA ILE A 387 -26.24 -13.09 -26.10
C ILE A 387 -26.05 -12.81 -24.61
N GLU A 388 -26.52 -11.66 -24.13
CA GLU A 388 -26.26 -11.19 -22.77
C GLU A 388 -26.97 -12.02 -21.72
N LYS A 389 -28.17 -12.52 -22.04
CA LYS A 389 -29.04 -13.17 -21.07
C LYS A 389 -29.34 -14.61 -21.43
N ASP A 390 -29.74 -14.86 -22.68
CA ASP A 390 -30.32 -16.15 -23.05
C ASP A 390 -29.23 -17.19 -23.40
N ALA A 391 -28.10 -16.78 -23.96
CA ALA A 391 -27.00 -17.66 -24.35
C ALA A 391 -26.32 -18.31 -23.13
N GLU A 392 -26.12 -17.57 -22.03
CA GLU A 392 -25.59 -18.13 -20.77
C GLU A 392 -26.60 -19.08 -20.12
N ALA A 393 -27.89 -18.72 -20.12
CA ALA A 393 -28.96 -19.58 -19.61
C ALA A 393 -29.07 -20.89 -20.40
N LEU A 394 -28.98 -20.84 -21.73
CA LEU A 394 -28.94 -22.01 -22.61
C LEU A 394 -27.71 -22.87 -22.36
N ARG A 395 -26.52 -22.27 -22.16
CA ARG A 395 -25.29 -23.00 -21.81
C ARG A 395 -25.38 -23.71 -20.46
N LYS A 396 -25.93 -23.07 -19.43
CA LYS A 396 -26.16 -23.68 -18.10
C LYS A 396 -27.08 -24.90 -18.18
N GLU A 397 -28.06 -24.86 -19.07
CA GLU A 397 -29.01 -25.96 -19.33
C GLU A 397 -28.46 -27.03 -20.30
N GLY A 398 -27.19 -26.91 -20.73
CA GLY A 398 -26.49 -27.92 -21.52
C GLY A 398 -26.71 -27.81 -23.04
N PHE A 399 -27.02 -26.63 -23.56
CA PHE A 399 -27.02 -26.33 -25.00
C PHE A 399 -25.71 -25.67 -25.44
N LEU A 400 -25.26 -25.97 -26.66
CA LEU A 400 -24.11 -25.30 -27.25
C LEU A 400 -24.58 -24.06 -28.02
N VAL A 401 -23.98 -22.90 -27.73
CA VAL A 401 -24.21 -21.66 -28.46
C VAL A 401 -22.89 -21.17 -29.03
N MET A 402 -22.78 -21.14 -30.35
CA MET A 402 -21.63 -20.66 -31.10
C MET A 402 -21.85 -19.20 -31.51
N LEU A 403 -20.93 -18.33 -31.09
CA LEU A 403 -20.89 -16.93 -31.47
C LEU A 403 -19.79 -16.74 -32.55
N PRO A 404 -19.89 -15.71 -33.40
CA PRO A 404 -18.83 -15.36 -34.35
C PRO A 404 -17.48 -15.15 -33.65
N ALA A 405 -16.38 -15.50 -34.31
CA ALA A 405 -15.03 -15.40 -33.75
C ALA A 405 -14.61 -13.95 -33.43
N SER A 406 -15.24 -12.98 -34.09
CA SER A 406 -15.07 -11.52 -33.92
C SER A 406 -15.68 -10.99 -32.62
N TRP A 407 -16.60 -11.74 -31.99
CA TRP A 407 -17.39 -11.30 -30.85
C TRP A 407 -16.70 -11.52 -29.50
N SER A 408 -15.54 -10.88 -29.34
CA SER A 408 -14.94 -10.65 -28.03
C SER A 408 -15.52 -9.36 -27.43
N ARG A 409 -16.01 -9.42 -26.19
CA ARG A 409 -16.36 -8.21 -25.43
C ARG A 409 -15.05 -7.50 -25.14
N GLN A 410 -14.88 -6.31 -25.71
CA GLN A 410 -13.68 -5.52 -25.50
C GLN A 410 -14.00 -4.37 -24.55
N GLU A 411 -13.13 -4.18 -23.56
CA GLU A 411 -13.19 -3.02 -22.69
C GLU A 411 -12.78 -1.78 -23.47
N VAL A 412 -13.52 -0.70 -23.22
CA VAL A 412 -13.20 0.61 -23.79
C VAL A 412 -12.19 1.28 -22.86
N GLY A 413 -10.96 1.40 -23.35
CA GLY A 413 -9.88 2.13 -22.71
C GLY A 413 -9.80 3.58 -23.17
N LEU A 414 -9.07 4.38 -22.40
CA LEU A 414 -8.73 5.75 -22.75
C LEU A 414 -7.21 5.90 -22.68
N LYS A 415 -6.58 6.25 -23.80
CA LYS A 415 -5.16 6.57 -23.86
C LYS A 415 -4.97 8.07 -23.83
N VAL A 416 -4.33 8.58 -22.78
CA VAL A 416 -4.00 10.01 -22.64
C VAL A 416 -2.51 10.20 -22.87
N SER A 417 -2.16 10.88 -23.96
CA SER A 417 -0.81 11.29 -24.29
C SER A 417 -0.53 12.68 -23.72
N THR A 418 0.61 12.86 -23.06
CA THR A 418 1.04 14.18 -22.57
C THR A 418 2.34 14.62 -23.24
N SER A 419 2.39 15.90 -23.60
CA SER A 419 3.57 16.55 -24.18
C SER A 419 3.87 17.84 -23.42
N SER A 420 5.15 18.07 -23.14
CA SER A 420 5.60 19.38 -22.68
C SER A 420 5.64 20.31 -23.90
N PRO A 421 5.02 21.50 -23.86
CA PRO A 421 5.26 22.50 -24.88
C PRO A 421 6.77 22.78 -24.93
N GLN A 422 7.42 22.50 -26.05
CA GLN A 422 8.70 23.11 -26.36
C GLN A 422 8.38 24.52 -26.78
N ASP A 423 8.68 25.50 -25.93
CA ASP A 423 8.41 26.89 -26.26
C ASP A 423 9.57 27.46 -27.09
N PRO A 424 9.41 27.73 -28.41
CA PRO A 424 10.40 28.41 -29.21
C PRO A 424 10.11 29.92 -29.12
N GLY A 425 10.70 30.58 -28.14
CA GLY A 425 10.98 32.02 -28.22
C GLY A 425 9.90 33.01 -27.78
N VAL A 426 9.43 32.92 -26.54
CA VAL A 426 8.80 34.07 -25.85
C VAL A 426 9.76 34.63 -24.80
N VAL A 427 10.41 35.73 -25.15
CA VAL A 427 11.20 36.58 -24.25
C VAL A 427 10.25 37.68 -23.76
N GLY A 428 9.79 37.60 -22.51
CA GLY A 428 8.97 38.67 -21.92
C GLY A 428 8.27 38.30 -20.60
N SER A 429 8.86 38.74 -19.49
CA SER A 429 8.27 38.90 -18.14
C SER A 429 7.58 37.71 -17.42
N THR A 430 8.24 37.31 -16.32
CA THR A 430 7.70 36.70 -15.07
C THR A 430 7.13 35.27 -15.10
N HIS A 431 7.94 34.38 -14.48
CA HIS A 431 7.69 32.96 -14.14
C HIS A 431 7.85 31.95 -15.28
N ARG A 432 9.08 31.47 -15.49
CA ARG A 432 9.31 30.11 -16.03
C ARG A 432 8.70 29.11 -15.05
N ARG A 433 7.45 28.67 -15.29
CA ARG A 433 6.72 27.70 -14.46
C ARG A 433 7.24 26.28 -14.75
N PHE A 434 8.36 25.91 -14.12
CA PHE A 434 8.77 24.51 -13.95
C PHE A 434 8.12 23.97 -12.66
N GLY A 435 7.51 22.78 -12.68
CA GLY A 435 6.91 22.14 -11.50
C GLY A 435 5.53 21.51 -11.75
N LEU A 436 4.77 21.22 -10.69
CA LEU A 436 3.40 20.67 -10.80
C LEU A 436 2.38 21.66 -11.41
N ASP A 437 2.69 22.95 -11.33
CA ASP A 437 1.94 24.04 -11.97
C ASP A 437 2.39 24.28 -13.43
N GLN A 438 3.31 23.44 -13.94
CA GLN A 438 3.70 23.46 -15.35
C GLN A 438 2.50 23.07 -16.21
N ILE A 439 2.29 23.88 -17.23
CA ILE A 439 1.31 23.69 -18.28
C ILE A 439 1.77 22.53 -19.18
N VAL A 440 0.95 21.48 -19.26
CA VAL A 440 1.18 20.26 -20.05
C VAL A 440 0.10 20.15 -21.10
N GLY A 441 0.49 19.95 -22.36
CA GLY A 441 -0.44 19.63 -23.43
C GLY A 441 -0.90 18.17 -23.31
N TYR A 442 -2.19 17.91 -23.41
CA TYR A 442 -2.76 16.57 -23.44
C TYR A 442 -3.43 16.30 -24.79
N ASP A 443 -3.36 15.06 -25.26
CA ASP A 443 -4.14 14.50 -26.38
C ASP A 443 -4.72 13.16 -25.92
N TRP A 444 -6.01 12.92 -26.13
CA TRP A 444 -6.64 11.67 -25.71
C TRP A 444 -7.29 10.93 -26.87
N ARG A 445 -7.23 9.60 -26.82
CA ARG A 445 -7.86 8.69 -27.79
C ARG A 445 -8.54 7.52 -27.09
N LEU A 446 -9.65 7.05 -27.64
CA LEU A 446 -10.31 5.83 -27.16
C LEU A 446 -9.55 4.60 -27.69
N SER A 447 -9.50 3.55 -26.89
CA SER A 447 -9.08 2.23 -27.33
C SER A 447 -10.16 1.19 -27.05
N LEU A 448 -10.19 0.13 -27.85
CA LEU A 448 -10.96 -1.08 -27.60
C LEU A 448 -9.95 -2.23 -27.46
N GLY A 449 -9.82 -2.75 -26.23
CA GLY A 449 -8.69 -3.60 -25.86
C GLY A 449 -7.35 -2.93 -26.15
N ASP A 450 -6.49 -3.59 -26.93
CA ASP A 450 -5.18 -3.07 -27.34
C ASP A 450 -5.21 -2.17 -28.59
N THR A 451 -6.39 -1.95 -29.20
CA THR A 451 -6.51 -1.21 -30.46
C THR A 451 -6.96 0.23 -30.21
N VAL A 452 -6.12 1.21 -30.57
CA VAL A 452 -6.47 2.64 -30.54
C VAL A 452 -7.39 2.96 -31.73
N LEU A 453 -8.49 3.67 -31.46
CA LEU A 453 -9.52 4.01 -32.45
C LEU A 453 -9.19 5.31 -33.19
N GLU A 454 -9.46 5.33 -34.49
CA GLU A 454 -9.39 6.53 -35.32
C GLU A 454 -10.57 7.49 -35.05
N PRO A 455 -10.48 8.79 -35.38
CA PRO A 455 -11.54 9.77 -35.12
C PRO A 455 -12.92 9.41 -35.66
N GLU A 456 -12.97 8.71 -36.81
CA GLU A 456 -14.21 8.24 -37.42
C GLU A 456 -14.79 7.02 -36.67
N GLU A 457 -13.94 6.08 -36.26
CA GLU A 457 -14.30 4.90 -35.46
C GLU A 457 -14.77 5.30 -34.05
N MET A 458 -14.13 6.31 -33.44
CA MET A 458 -14.58 6.89 -32.16
C MET A 458 -15.99 7.50 -32.27
N ALA A 459 -16.27 8.18 -33.38
CA ALA A 459 -17.60 8.75 -33.61
C ALA A 459 -18.65 7.65 -33.82
N GLU A 460 -18.29 6.55 -34.49
CA GLU A 460 -19.18 5.41 -34.69
C GLU A 460 -19.47 4.67 -33.38
N LEU A 461 -18.46 4.48 -32.52
CA LEU A 461 -18.60 3.84 -31.21
C LEU A 461 -19.57 4.61 -30.31
N VAL A 462 -19.41 5.94 -30.26
CA VAL A 462 -20.22 6.80 -29.39
C VAL A 462 -21.66 6.95 -29.91
N ASN A 463 -21.88 6.79 -31.23
CA ASN A 463 -23.21 6.87 -31.84
C ASN A 463 -23.93 5.51 -31.92
N SER A 464 -23.23 4.39 -31.74
CA SER A 464 -23.84 3.06 -31.69
C SER A 464 -24.66 2.91 -30.41
N ARG A 465 -25.99 2.87 -30.54
CA ARG A 465 -26.92 2.70 -29.40
C ARG A 465 -26.83 1.34 -28.74
N ASP A 466 -26.37 0.35 -29.49
CA ASP A 466 -26.42 -1.07 -29.13
C ASP A 466 -25.02 -1.58 -28.72
N GLY A 467 -23.97 -0.76 -28.77
CA GLY A 467 -22.59 -1.15 -28.41
C GLY A 467 -21.91 -2.07 -29.44
N LEU A 468 -22.55 -2.31 -30.58
CA LEU A 468 -21.99 -3.03 -31.74
C LEU A 468 -21.34 -2.04 -32.70
N ILE A 469 -20.05 -2.22 -32.99
CA ILE A 469 -19.30 -1.43 -33.97
C ILE A 469 -18.61 -2.36 -34.97
N LYS A 470 -18.55 -1.97 -36.24
CA LYS A 470 -17.82 -2.69 -37.28
C LYS A 470 -16.38 -2.13 -37.38
N LEU A 471 -15.44 -2.74 -36.67
CA LEU A 471 -14.03 -2.34 -36.68
C LEU A 471 -13.24 -3.17 -37.71
N ARG A 472 -12.63 -2.47 -38.68
CA ARG A 472 -11.75 -3.08 -39.70
C ARG A 472 -12.36 -4.32 -40.38
N GLY A 473 -13.67 -4.29 -40.63
CA GLY A 473 -14.42 -5.38 -41.27
C GLY A 473 -15.06 -6.39 -40.32
N ASN A 474 -14.76 -6.37 -39.02
CA ASN A 474 -15.29 -7.30 -38.01
C ASN A 474 -16.23 -6.60 -37.02
N TRP A 475 -17.31 -7.26 -36.61
CA TRP A 475 -18.19 -6.76 -35.55
C TRP A 475 -17.58 -6.98 -34.17
N VAL A 476 -17.44 -5.90 -33.39
CA VAL A 476 -16.92 -5.93 -32.01
C VAL A 476 -17.98 -5.37 -31.07
N VAL A 477 -18.12 -5.99 -29.89
CA VAL A 477 -19.04 -5.54 -28.83
C VAL A 477 -18.25 -4.74 -27.80
N ALA A 478 -18.58 -3.46 -27.68
CA ALA A 478 -18.02 -2.56 -26.69
C ALA A 478 -18.84 -2.61 -25.38
N ASP A 479 -18.15 -2.65 -24.25
CA ASP A 479 -18.82 -2.60 -22.95
C ASP A 479 -19.45 -1.23 -22.66
N GLY A 480 -20.78 -1.14 -22.68
CA GLY A 480 -21.52 0.11 -22.45
C GLY A 480 -21.26 0.76 -21.09
N LYS A 481 -20.91 -0.01 -20.05
CA LYS A 481 -20.52 0.54 -18.74
C LYS A 481 -19.17 1.25 -18.81
N SER A 482 -18.22 0.70 -19.57
CA SER A 482 -16.91 1.32 -19.81
C SER A 482 -17.02 2.58 -20.67
N VAL A 483 -17.88 2.59 -21.69
CA VAL A 483 -18.16 3.80 -22.50
C VAL A 483 -18.67 4.96 -21.64
N ALA A 484 -19.63 4.71 -20.75
CA ALA A 484 -20.18 5.75 -19.87
C ALA A 484 -19.14 6.33 -18.89
N ARG A 485 -18.26 5.48 -18.34
CA ARG A 485 -17.16 5.89 -17.45
C ARG A 485 -16.13 6.75 -18.18
N VAL A 486 -15.70 6.33 -19.37
CA VAL A 486 -14.77 7.10 -20.20
C VAL A 486 -15.39 8.43 -20.63
N ALA A 487 -16.69 8.46 -20.97
CA ALA A 487 -17.41 9.69 -21.30
C ALA A 487 -17.41 10.71 -20.15
N LYS A 488 -17.59 10.25 -18.90
CA LYS A 488 -17.52 11.08 -17.68
C LYS A 488 -16.12 11.67 -17.51
N TYR A 489 -15.07 10.86 -17.62
CA TYR A 489 -13.67 11.32 -17.51
C TYR A 489 -13.31 12.35 -18.59
N VAL A 490 -13.59 12.03 -19.86
CA VAL A 490 -13.32 12.93 -20.99
C VAL A 490 -14.08 14.24 -20.82
N SER A 491 -15.35 14.20 -20.39
CA SER A 491 -16.13 15.42 -20.11
C SER A 491 -15.46 16.30 -19.04
N GLN A 492 -14.97 15.70 -17.95
CA GLN A 492 -14.22 16.43 -16.91
C GLN A 492 -12.89 16.99 -17.42
N LEU A 493 -12.14 16.21 -18.19
CA LEU A 493 -10.87 16.61 -18.80
C LEU A 493 -11.05 17.83 -19.71
N VAL A 494 -12.02 17.79 -20.62
CA VAL A 494 -12.30 18.91 -21.55
C VAL A 494 -12.87 20.12 -20.82
N ARG A 495 -13.74 19.94 -19.81
CA ARG A 495 -14.25 21.07 -18.99
C ARG A 495 -13.11 21.77 -18.24
N ALA A 496 -12.12 21.01 -17.75
CA ALA A 496 -10.97 21.57 -17.06
C ALA A 496 -10.04 22.32 -18.04
N GLY A 497 -9.77 21.77 -19.22
CA GLY A 497 -8.98 22.45 -20.28
C GLY A 497 -9.61 23.76 -20.75
N GLU A 498 -10.92 23.74 -21.08
CA GLU A 498 -11.68 24.95 -21.46
C GLU A 498 -11.65 26.00 -20.34
N GLY A 499 -11.74 25.56 -19.07
CA GLY A 499 -11.68 26.42 -17.90
C GLY A 499 -10.34 27.16 -17.81
N HIS A 500 -9.23 26.44 -18.00
CA HIS A 500 -7.89 27.00 -17.97
C HIS A 500 -7.68 28.07 -19.08
N LEU A 501 -8.10 27.77 -20.31
CA LEU A 501 -8.02 28.70 -21.43
C LEU A 501 -8.87 29.96 -21.19
N ARG A 502 -10.07 29.83 -20.59
CA ARG A 502 -10.90 30.98 -20.21
C ARG A 502 -10.24 31.85 -19.13
N GLU A 503 -9.64 31.23 -18.11
CA GLU A 503 -8.92 31.96 -17.07
C GLU A 503 -7.67 32.66 -17.63
N GLU A 504 -6.98 32.06 -18.60
CA GLU A 504 -5.84 32.68 -19.27
C GLU A 504 -6.25 33.89 -20.11
N VAL A 505 -7.33 33.78 -20.89
CA VAL A 505 -7.92 34.92 -21.62
C VAL A 505 -8.29 36.05 -20.66
N GLU A 506 -8.95 35.74 -19.54
CA GLU A 506 -9.37 36.76 -18.59
C GLU A 506 -8.19 37.42 -17.89
N ARG A 507 -7.16 36.65 -17.54
CA ARG A 507 -5.91 37.16 -16.96
C ARG A 507 -5.19 38.12 -17.92
N HIS A 508 -5.09 37.77 -19.21
CA HIS A 508 -4.50 38.65 -20.22
C HIS A 508 -5.36 39.91 -20.45
N ARG A 509 -6.69 39.79 -20.38
CA ARG A 509 -7.62 40.91 -20.49
C ARG A 509 -7.49 41.88 -19.30
N GLU A 510 -7.38 41.35 -18.08
CA GLU A 510 -7.13 42.14 -16.86
C GLU A 510 -5.75 42.80 -16.85
N ALA A 511 -4.71 42.09 -17.27
CA ALA A 511 -3.36 42.63 -17.40
C ALA A 511 -3.31 43.76 -18.44
N LEU A 512 -3.98 43.58 -19.58
CA LEU A 512 -4.11 44.61 -20.62
C LEU A 512 -4.90 45.84 -20.12
N ALA A 513 -5.99 45.62 -19.38
CA ALA A 513 -6.76 46.71 -18.77
C ALA A 513 -5.92 47.50 -17.76
N THR A 514 -5.15 46.80 -16.92
CA THR A 514 -4.27 47.40 -15.92
C THR A 514 -3.12 48.18 -16.57
N ALA A 515 -2.51 47.64 -17.62
CA ALA A 515 -1.46 48.32 -18.39
C ALA A 515 -2.00 49.58 -19.12
N LYS A 516 -3.23 49.50 -19.67
CA LYS A 516 -3.90 50.65 -20.31
C LYS A 516 -4.27 51.75 -19.31
N MET A 517 -4.64 51.39 -18.07
CA MET A 517 -4.98 52.36 -17.02
C MET A 517 -3.75 53.00 -16.36
N SER A 518 -2.65 52.26 -16.23
CA SER A 518 -1.41 52.74 -15.58
C SER A 518 -0.44 53.46 -16.53
N GLY A 519 -0.59 53.30 -17.85
CA GLY A 519 0.32 53.88 -18.85
C GLY A 519 1.72 53.26 -18.85
N THR A 520 1.91 52.15 -18.14
CA THR A 520 3.17 51.42 -18.00
C THR A 520 2.95 49.95 -18.36
N GLY A 521 3.75 49.43 -19.30
CA GLY A 521 3.68 48.04 -19.76
C GLY A 521 3.72 47.94 -21.29
N ASN A 522 4.14 46.79 -21.81
CA ASN A 522 4.26 46.55 -23.25
C ASN A 522 2.89 46.17 -23.84
N ILE A 523 2.04 47.17 -24.07
CA ILE A 523 0.66 47.00 -24.57
C ILE A 523 0.59 46.13 -25.84
N PRO A 524 1.47 46.30 -26.86
CA PRO A 524 1.44 45.47 -28.06
C PRO A 524 1.69 43.97 -27.81
N GLU A 525 2.54 43.62 -26.84
CA GLU A 525 2.78 42.21 -26.47
C GLU A 525 1.57 41.61 -25.74
N LEU A 526 0.93 42.36 -24.87
CA LEU A 526 -0.28 41.92 -24.16
C LEU A 526 -1.47 41.75 -25.11
N GLU A 527 -1.61 42.62 -26.12
CA GLU A 527 -2.64 42.48 -27.16
C GLU A 527 -2.39 41.24 -28.03
N LYS A 528 -1.13 40.95 -28.36
CA LYS A 528 -0.75 39.74 -29.09
C LYS A 528 -1.02 38.47 -28.27
N ALA A 529 -0.63 38.44 -27.00
CA ALA A 529 -0.86 37.31 -26.10
C ALA A 529 -2.36 37.05 -25.88
N LEU A 530 -3.17 38.11 -25.73
CA LEU A 530 -4.63 37.99 -25.64
C LEU A 530 -5.22 37.40 -26.93
N ALA A 531 -4.78 37.87 -28.10
CA ALA A 531 -5.26 37.36 -29.38
C ALA A 531 -4.86 35.88 -29.62
N GLU A 532 -3.68 35.47 -29.17
CA GLU A 532 -3.22 34.08 -29.21
C GLU A 532 -4.05 33.18 -28.28
N ALA A 533 -4.33 33.63 -27.05
CA ALA A 533 -5.19 32.92 -26.10
C ALA A 533 -6.66 32.82 -26.59
N GLU A 534 -7.22 33.89 -27.15
CA GLU A 534 -8.57 33.90 -27.73
C GLU A 534 -8.66 32.99 -28.96
N ARG A 535 -7.60 32.90 -29.79
CA ARG A 535 -7.52 31.96 -30.91
C ARG A 535 -7.43 30.51 -30.42
N ALA A 536 -6.60 30.23 -29.41
CA ALA A 536 -6.48 28.89 -28.84
C ALA A 536 -7.82 28.37 -28.28
N LEU A 537 -8.59 29.24 -27.61
CA LEU A 537 -9.95 28.91 -27.13
C LEU A 537 -10.96 28.70 -28.29
N ALA A 538 -10.79 29.38 -29.42
CA ALA A 538 -11.68 29.23 -30.59
C ALA A 538 -11.37 27.96 -31.44
N GLU A 539 -10.10 27.56 -31.47
CA GLU A 539 -9.61 26.39 -32.21
C GLU A 539 -9.68 25.08 -31.40
N GLU A 540 -10.03 25.15 -30.12
CA GLU A 540 -10.18 23.99 -29.24
C GLU A 540 -11.21 22.99 -29.80
N ASN A 541 -10.74 21.79 -30.14
CA ASN A 541 -11.56 20.73 -30.74
C ASN A 541 -11.99 19.67 -29.71
N GLY A 542 -11.58 19.82 -28.44
CA GLY A 542 -11.94 18.98 -27.30
C GLY A 542 -11.21 17.63 -27.22
N THR A 543 -10.40 17.25 -28.21
CA THR A 543 -9.56 16.03 -28.18
C THR A 543 -8.16 16.28 -27.63
N SER A 544 -7.68 17.52 -27.73
CA SER A 544 -6.44 17.99 -27.12
C SER A 544 -6.69 19.32 -26.42
N GLY A 545 -5.86 19.61 -25.41
CA GLY A 545 -5.96 20.82 -24.61
C GLY A 545 -4.75 20.97 -23.69
N VAL A 546 -4.85 21.89 -22.74
CA VAL A 546 -3.73 22.24 -21.88
C VAL A 546 -4.19 22.31 -20.42
N LEU A 547 -3.45 21.66 -19.52
CA LEU A 547 -3.74 21.58 -18.08
C LEU A 547 -2.46 21.63 -17.26
N SER A 548 -2.55 21.98 -15.98
CA SER A 548 -1.40 21.77 -15.08
C SER A 548 -1.17 20.28 -14.80
N ALA A 549 0.09 19.88 -14.58
CA ALA A 549 0.42 18.51 -14.19
C ALA A 549 -0.29 18.06 -12.90
N ALA A 550 -0.52 18.98 -11.95
CA ALA A 550 -1.30 18.72 -10.74
C ALA A 550 -2.78 18.41 -11.02
N GLU A 551 -3.43 19.16 -11.90
CA GLU A 551 -4.84 18.97 -12.25
C GLU A 551 -5.04 17.69 -13.04
N LEU A 552 -4.17 17.43 -14.02
CA LEU A 552 -4.17 16.19 -14.78
C LEU A 552 -4.05 14.98 -13.83
N ARG A 553 -3.14 15.05 -12.85
CA ARG A 553 -2.97 14.01 -11.82
C ARG A 553 -4.18 13.87 -10.91
N LYS A 554 -4.76 14.99 -10.46
CA LYS A 554 -5.96 14.97 -9.64
C LYS A 554 -7.11 14.28 -10.36
N LEU A 555 -7.34 14.63 -11.62
CA LEU A 555 -8.37 14.00 -12.46
C LEU A 555 -8.10 12.50 -12.66
N ALA A 556 -6.83 12.11 -12.87
CA ALA A 556 -6.45 10.70 -12.95
C ALA A 556 -6.77 9.95 -11.64
N LEU A 557 -6.32 10.47 -10.50
CA LEU A 557 -6.52 9.86 -9.17
C LEU A 557 -8.00 9.76 -8.77
N GLU A 558 -8.80 10.78 -9.07
CA GLU A 558 -10.23 10.79 -8.74
C GLU A 558 -11.01 9.75 -9.54
N ASN A 559 -10.57 9.41 -10.75
CA ASN A 559 -11.26 8.46 -11.62
C ASN A 559 -10.71 7.02 -11.50
N SER A 560 -9.41 6.81 -11.28
CA SER A 560 -8.82 5.48 -11.03
C SER A 560 -9.29 4.80 -9.73
N ALA A 561 -10.04 5.52 -8.88
CA ALA A 561 -10.53 5.03 -7.59
C ALA A 561 -11.95 4.45 -7.65
N GLU A 562 -12.66 4.64 -8.77
CA GLU A 562 -13.84 3.87 -9.12
C GLU A 562 -13.31 2.61 -9.84
N ASP A 563 -13.26 1.45 -9.15
CA ASP A 563 -12.64 0.19 -9.61
C ASP A 563 -12.75 -0.04 -11.14
N ASP A 564 -11.64 -0.49 -11.75
CA ASP A 564 -11.55 -0.95 -13.14
C ASP A 564 -11.73 0.14 -14.23
N THR A 565 -11.11 1.31 -14.08
CA THR A 565 -10.99 2.28 -15.19
C THR A 565 -9.69 2.05 -15.98
N PRO A 566 -9.75 1.57 -17.23
CA PRO A 566 -8.56 1.38 -18.06
C PRO A 566 -8.16 2.71 -18.71
N VAL A 567 -7.67 3.65 -17.90
CA VAL A 567 -7.03 4.87 -18.38
C VAL A 567 -5.53 4.64 -18.45
N GLU A 568 -5.03 4.45 -19.67
CA GLU A 568 -3.60 4.29 -19.95
C GLU A 568 -2.98 5.68 -20.17
N PHE A 569 -2.05 6.09 -19.31
CA PHE A 569 -1.34 7.35 -19.46
C PHE A 569 0.02 7.08 -20.13
N THR A 570 0.22 7.61 -21.33
CA THR A 570 1.54 7.64 -21.96
C THR A 570 2.11 9.04 -21.88
N ALA A 571 3.21 9.20 -21.15
CA ALA A 571 3.78 10.51 -20.85
C ALA A 571 5.28 10.53 -21.15
N THR A 572 5.79 11.69 -21.60
CA THR A 572 7.21 11.87 -21.92
C THR A 572 7.84 12.90 -20.97
N GLY A 573 8.78 12.47 -20.14
CA GLY A 573 9.50 13.34 -19.19
C GLY A 573 9.24 13.01 -17.71
N TRP A 574 9.68 13.89 -16.80
CA TRP A 574 9.64 13.63 -15.34
C TRP A 574 8.21 13.49 -14.77
N HIS A 575 7.22 14.12 -15.40
CA HIS A 575 5.80 14.06 -15.02
C HIS A 575 5.15 12.70 -15.36
N ALA A 576 5.79 11.85 -16.17
CA ALA A 576 5.29 10.53 -16.51
C ALA A 576 5.16 9.59 -15.28
N ARG A 577 6.18 9.58 -14.41
CA ARG A 577 6.12 8.82 -13.14
C ARG A 577 5.10 9.37 -12.16
N LEU A 578 4.81 10.67 -12.23
CA LEU A 578 3.77 11.33 -11.43
C LEU A 578 2.37 10.87 -11.83
N MET A 579 2.15 10.56 -13.10
CA MET A 579 0.87 10.08 -13.63
C MET A 579 0.64 8.58 -13.39
N GLY A 580 1.62 7.88 -12.81
CA GLY A 580 1.47 6.48 -12.41
C GLY A 580 1.67 5.52 -13.57
N ASP A 581 2.65 5.78 -14.43
CA ASP A 581 3.08 4.87 -15.48
C ASP A 581 3.46 3.50 -14.87
N THR A 582 2.50 2.59 -14.84
CA THR A 582 2.73 1.16 -14.69
C THR A 582 3.22 0.70 -16.05
N VAL A 583 4.54 0.63 -16.21
CA VAL A 583 5.16 -0.06 -17.35
C VAL A 583 4.42 -1.38 -17.53
N GLY A 584 3.73 -1.49 -18.67
CA GLY A 584 2.83 -2.58 -18.96
C GLY A 584 3.51 -3.94 -18.80
N THR A 585 2.75 -4.89 -18.29
CA THR A 585 3.01 -6.32 -18.46
C THR A 585 2.85 -6.66 -19.94
N GLY A 586 3.88 -6.38 -20.74
CA GLY A 586 3.93 -6.68 -22.16
C GLY A 586 5.36 -6.99 -22.56
N ASP A 587 5.59 -8.25 -22.88
CA ASP A 587 6.82 -8.87 -23.39
C ASP A 587 7.96 -9.12 -22.37
N ARG A 588 8.36 -10.39 -22.23
CA ARG A 588 9.32 -10.89 -21.21
C ARG A 588 10.77 -10.99 -21.72
N ASP A 589 11.08 -10.56 -22.94
CA ASP A 589 12.39 -10.80 -23.55
C ASP A 589 13.15 -9.54 -24.00
N THR A 590 12.76 -8.37 -23.52
CA THR A 590 13.65 -7.18 -23.53
C THR A 590 13.65 -6.56 -22.14
N GLU A 591 14.82 -6.50 -21.48
CA GLU A 591 14.97 -5.67 -20.29
C GLU A 591 14.51 -4.25 -20.66
N PRO A 592 13.43 -3.73 -20.07
CA PRO A 592 13.09 -2.34 -20.26
C PRO A 592 14.17 -1.57 -19.54
N ALA A 593 14.97 -0.81 -20.29
CA ALA A 593 15.85 0.19 -19.71
C ALA A 593 14.99 1.09 -18.82
N VAL A 594 15.07 0.91 -17.51
CA VAL A 594 14.57 1.86 -16.52
C VAL A 594 15.16 3.21 -16.96
N PRO A 595 14.36 4.22 -17.34
CA PRO A 595 14.93 5.52 -17.63
C PRO A 595 15.65 5.96 -16.37
N GLU A 596 16.99 6.00 -16.44
CA GLU A 596 17.85 6.43 -15.35
C GLU A 596 17.30 7.76 -14.84
N GLN A 597 17.16 7.87 -13.52
CA GLN A 597 16.98 9.17 -12.89
C GLN A 597 18.03 10.11 -13.50
N PRO A 598 17.72 11.32 -13.98
CA PRO A 598 18.77 12.31 -14.07
C PRO A 598 19.23 12.54 -12.63
N ALA A 599 20.29 11.84 -12.22
CA ALA A 599 20.82 11.91 -10.88
C ALA A 599 21.10 13.39 -10.56
N PRO A 600 20.80 13.87 -9.34
CA PRO A 600 21.12 15.23 -8.94
C PRO A 600 22.58 15.54 -9.29
N VAL A 601 22.78 16.54 -10.16
CA VAL A 601 24.12 16.93 -10.60
C VAL A 601 24.86 17.57 -9.43
N ARG A 602 26.15 17.27 -9.28
CA ARG A 602 26.99 17.84 -8.24
C ARG A 602 27.11 19.36 -8.41
N VAL A 603 26.55 20.13 -7.47
CA VAL A 603 26.53 21.61 -7.54
C VAL A 603 27.76 22.23 -6.85
N PRO A 604 28.57 23.12 -7.45
CA PRO A 604 29.71 23.70 -6.75
C PRO A 604 29.27 24.40 -5.45
N VAL A 605 29.96 24.11 -4.34
CA VAL A 605 29.72 24.81 -3.06
C VAL A 605 30.59 26.07 -3.04
N PRO A 606 30.02 27.26 -2.82
CA PRO A 606 30.80 28.50 -2.74
C PRO A 606 31.73 28.55 -1.54
N ASP A 607 32.84 29.27 -1.68
CA ASP A 607 33.82 29.51 -0.60
C ASP A 607 33.23 30.29 0.59
N THR A 608 32.05 30.90 0.42
CA THR A 608 31.30 31.55 1.51
C THR A 608 30.74 30.55 2.53
N VAL A 609 30.73 29.25 2.22
CA VAL A 609 30.33 28.19 3.15
C VAL A 609 31.55 27.72 3.94
N HIS A 610 31.63 28.15 5.19
CA HIS A 610 32.73 27.87 6.12
C HIS A 610 32.51 26.54 6.86
N ALA A 611 32.17 25.49 6.12
CA ALA A 611 31.93 24.15 6.66
C ALA A 611 32.23 23.07 5.62
N GLU A 612 32.89 21.99 6.06
CA GLU A 612 33.08 20.81 5.22
C GLU A 612 31.85 19.90 5.30
N LEU A 613 31.12 19.80 4.18
CA LEU A 613 29.92 18.97 4.08
C LEU A 613 30.29 17.50 3.89
N ARG A 614 29.69 16.64 4.72
CA ARG A 614 29.81 15.18 4.56
C ARG A 614 29.21 14.70 3.22
N PRO A 615 29.62 13.53 2.69
CA PRO A 615 29.13 13.03 1.41
C PRO A 615 27.60 13.00 1.30
N TYR A 616 26.92 12.53 2.35
CA TYR A 616 25.46 12.55 2.38
C TYR A 616 24.91 13.98 2.40
N GLN A 617 25.46 14.89 3.22
CA GLN A 617 25.00 16.29 3.26
C GLN A 617 25.13 16.94 1.89
N ARG A 618 26.21 16.67 1.15
CA ARG A 618 26.33 17.14 -0.23
C ARG A 618 25.28 16.56 -1.16
N ARG A 619 25.03 15.24 -1.12
CA ARG A 619 23.93 14.64 -1.91
C ARG A 619 22.58 15.30 -1.58
N GLY A 620 22.37 15.67 -0.32
CA GLY A 620 21.16 16.37 0.09
C GLY A 620 21.07 17.79 -0.45
N VAL A 621 22.18 18.53 -0.49
CA VAL A 621 22.25 19.85 -1.14
C VAL A 621 22.01 19.72 -2.65
N ASP A 622 22.64 18.75 -3.32
CA ASP A 622 22.44 18.47 -4.75
C ASP A 622 20.97 18.19 -5.06
N TRP A 623 20.34 17.33 -4.24
CA TRP A 623 18.92 17.01 -4.37
C TRP A 623 18.02 18.23 -4.11
N LEU A 624 18.27 19.01 -3.05
CA LEU A 624 17.47 20.20 -2.76
C LEU A 624 17.60 21.28 -3.84
N HIS A 625 18.78 21.43 -4.45
CA HIS A 625 19.01 22.34 -5.57
C HIS A 625 18.24 21.88 -6.81
N TRP A 626 18.29 20.58 -7.11
CA TRP A 626 17.50 20.01 -8.20
C TRP A 626 16.00 20.24 -8.00
N MET A 627 15.48 19.96 -6.79
CA MET A 627 14.07 20.23 -6.43
C MET A 627 13.72 21.71 -6.60
N SER A 628 14.59 22.61 -6.14
CA SER A 628 14.37 24.05 -6.26
C SER A 628 14.40 24.53 -7.71
N ARG A 629 15.31 24.02 -8.55
CA ARG A 629 15.36 24.35 -9.97
C ARG A 629 14.16 23.82 -10.74
N ALA A 630 13.65 22.65 -10.35
CA ALA A 630 12.45 22.05 -10.90
C ALA A 630 11.14 22.70 -10.40
N GLY A 631 11.20 23.61 -9.42
CA GLY A 631 10.02 24.23 -8.79
C GLY A 631 9.18 23.24 -7.99
N LEU A 632 9.76 22.10 -7.59
CA LEU A 632 9.09 21.06 -6.80
C LEU A 632 9.40 21.25 -5.33
N GLY A 633 8.37 21.19 -4.48
CA GLY A 633 8.58 21.25 -3.03
C GLY A 633 9.27 20.00 -2.48
N ALA A 634 10.05 20.18 -1.43
CA ALA A 634 10.92 19.13 -0.90
C ALA A 634 10.64 18.86 0.59
N VAL A 635 10.65 17.58 0.97
CA VAL A 635 10.60 17.14 2.37
C VAL A 635 11.95 16.53 2.74
N LEU A 636 12.76 17.27 3.50
CA LEU A 636 14.01 16.76 4.06
C LEU A 636 13.73 16.15 5.43
N ALA A 637 13.63 14.83 5.46
CA ALA A 637 13.22 14.03 6.60
C ALA A 637 14.39 13.27 7.26
N ASP A 638 15.61 13.80 7.15
CA ASP A 638 16.79 13.26 7.82
C ASP A 638 16.59 13.16 9.34
N ASP A 639 17.16 12.12 9.95
CA ASP A 639 17.23 11.99 11.40
C ASP A 639 17.82 13.24 12.05
N MET A 640 17.36 13.51 13.27
CA MET A 640 17.75 14.70 14.01
C MET A 640 19.25 14.71 14.28
N GLY A 641 19.95 15.75 13.86
CA GLY A 641 21.38 15.86 14.07
C GLY A 641 22.26 15.59 12.85
N LEU A 642 21.68 15.14 11.72
CA LEU A 642 22.40 14.97 10.45
C LEU A 642 22.72 16.29 9.72
N GLY A 643 22.37 17.44 10.29
CA GLY A 643 22.72 18.75 9.73
C GLY A 643 21.78 19.26 8.64
N LYS A 644 20.46 19.10 8.80
CA LYS A 644 19.43 19.67 7.90
C LYS A 644 19.59 21.19 7.74
N THR A 645 19.88 21.89 8.83
CA THR A 645 20.14 23.34 8.87
C THR A 645 21.31 23.73 7.99
N LEU A 646 22.46 23.06 8.14
CA LEU A 646 23.64 23.28 7.29
C LEU A 646 23.36 23.04 5.80
N GLN A 647 22.63 21.96 5.46
CA GLN A 647 22.25 21.66 4.08
C GLN A 647 21.41 22.80 3.46
N LEU A 648 20.45 23.33 4.20
CA LEU A 648 19.63 24.45 3.73
C LEU A 648 20.42 25.75 3.59
N LEU A 649 21.27 26.08 4.57
CA LEU A 649 22.13 27.27 4.50
C LEU A 649 23.09 27.22 3.31
N THR A 650 23.66 26.03 3.06
CA THR A 650 24.52 25.79 1.89
C THR A 650 23.76 26.00 0.59
N LEU A 651 22.53 25.49 0.50
CA LEU A 651 21.68 25.68 -0.67
C LEU A 651 21.38 27.16 -0.93
N THR A 652 21.04 27.93 0.11
CA THR A 652 20.83 29.37 0.00
C THR A 652 22.10 30.08 -0.49
N ALA A 653 23.27 29.71 0.01
CA ALA A 653 24.55 30.27 -0.42
C ALA A 653 24.88 29.96 -1.89
N VAL A 654 24.63 28.72 -2.31
CA VAL A 654 24.79 28.26 -3.70
C VAL A 654 23.92 29.11 -4.64
N GLU A 655 22.62 29.20 -4.37
CA GLU A 655 21.67 29.92 -5.23
C GLU A 655 21.95 31.43 -5.27
N LYS A 656 22.35 32.02 -4.15
CA LYS A 656 22.79 33.41 -4.09
C LYS A 656 24.00 33.67 -4.99
N THR A 657 25.01 32.81 -4.90
CA THR A 657 26.24 32.92 -5.72
C THR A 657 25.95 32.73 -7.20
N GLU A 658 25.05 31.79 -7.55
CA GLU A 658 24.58 31.60 -8.93
C GLU A 658 23.87 32.84 -9.47
N ALA A 659 23.03 33.50 -8.65
CA ALA A 659 22.32 34.72 -9.03
C ALA A 659 23.28 35.91 -9.20
N GLU A 660 24.22 36.11 -8.27
CA GLU A 660 25.27 37.14 -8.36
C GLU A 660 26.15 36.96 -9.60
N SER A 661 26.46 35.70 -9.96
CA SER A 661 27.23 35.38 -11.18
C SER A 661 26.43 35.57 -12.47
N ALA A 662 25.10 35.47 -12.40
CA ALA A 662 24.20 35.64 -13.54
C ALA A 662 23.82 37.11 -13.82
N GLN A 663 24.01 38.03 -12.85
CA GLN A 663 23.74 39.47 -12.97
C GLN A 663 24.58 40.20 -14.04
N GLY A 664 25.57 39.54 -14.66
CA GLY A 664 26.31 40.03 -15.83
C GLY A 664 25.75 39.60 -17.20
N ARG A 665 24.62 38.87 -17.25
CA ARG A 665 23.96 38.42 -18.50
C ARG A 665 22.54 38.97 -18.53
N GLU A 666 22.06 39.41 -19.69
CA GLU A 666 20.72 40.03 -19.92
C GLU A 666 19.49 39.16 -19.53
N CYS A 667 19.69 38.01 -18.86
CA CYS A 667 18.67 37.02 -18.50
C CYS A 667 18.62 36.69 -16.98
N GLY A 668 19.12 37.54 -16.08
CA GLY A 668 19.16 37.26 -14.63
C GLY A 668 17.88 37.67 -13.89
N GLY A 669 17.12 36.72 -13.32
CA GLY A 669 16.08 37.04 -12.34
C GLY A 669 16.67 37.32 -10.95
N GLU A 670 16.04 38.19 -10.16
CA GLU A 670 16.49 38.53 -8.80
C GLU A 670 16.31 37.35 -7.82
N PHE A 671 17.36 37.06 -7.04
CA PHE A 671 17.29 36.14 -5.91
C PHE A 671 16.63 36.85 -4.72
N GLY A 672 15.49 36.32 -4.26
CA GLY A 672 14.70 36.89 -3.17
C GLY A 672 15.00 36.28 -1.79
N PRO A 673 14.43 36.85 -0.72
CA PRO A 673 14.65 36.38 0.64
C PRO A 673 14.04 34.99 0.90
N THR A 674 14.67 34.20 1.76
CA THR A 674 14.15 32.92 2.26
C THR A 674 13.51 33.09 3.64
N LEU A 675 12.25 32.68 3.82
CA LEU A 675 11.58 32.64 5.11
C LEU A 675 11.74 31.28 5.77
N ILE A 676 12.20 31.25 7.01
CA ILE A 676 12.28 30.07 7.87
C ILE A 676 11.28 30.24 9.01
N VAL A 677 10.32 29.32 9.09
CA VAL A 677 9.34 29.25 10.15
C VAL A 677 9.68 28.06 11.04
N ALA A 678 10.04 28.33 12.29
CA ALA A 678 10.53 27.31 13.20
C ALA A 678 9.93 27.44 14.61
N PRO A 679 10.04 26.43 15.49
CA PRO A 679 9.67 26.56 16.89
C PRO A 679 10.41 27.72 17.58
N ASN A 680 9.76 28.40 18.53
CA ASN A 680 10.34 29.55 19.25
C ASN A 680 11.74 29.28 19.81
N ALA A 681 11.99 28.04 20.18
CA ALA A 681 13.20 27.67 20.87
C ALA A 681 14.40 27.37 19.96
N VAL A 682 14.20 27.31 18.63
CA VAL A 682 15.29 27.09 17.66
C VAL A 682 15.59 28.31 16.80
N LEU A 683 14.83 29.40 16.94
CA LEU A 683 15.08 30.64 16.19
C LEU A 683 16.50 31.17 16.41
N ALA A 684 16.95 31.14 17.66
CA ALA A 684 18.31 31.52 18.06
C ALA A 684 19.38 30.66 17.39
N ASN A 685 19.10 29.35 17.31
CA ASN A 685 20.02 28.37 16.76
C ASN A 685 20.18 28.56 15.25
N TRP A 686 19.10 28.83 14.51
CA TRP A 686 19.17 29.17 13.09
C TRP A 686 20.05 30.39 12.82
N ALA A 687 19.89 31.47 13.59
CA ALA A 687 20.72 32.65 13.45
C ALA A 687 22.20 32.39 13.79
N ALA A 688 22.46 31.62 14.86
CA ALA A 688 23.82 31.26 15.26
C ALA A 688 24.50 30.32 14.24
N GLU A 689 23.80 29.30 13.73
CA GLU A 689 24.31 28.38 12.71
C GLU A 689 24.57 29.10 11.39
N ALA A 690 23.71 30.03 10.97
CA ALA A 690 23.95 30.86 9.80
C ALA A 690 25.22 31.71 9.95
N HIS A 691 25.36 32.42 11.08
CA HIS A 691 26.55 33.23 11.34
C HIS A 691 27.84 32.40 11.44
N ARG A 692 27.75 31.14 11.90
CA ARG A 692 28.89 30.22 12.00
C ARG A 692 29.28 29.63 10.64
N PHE A 693 28.31 29.11 9.89
CA PHE A 693 28.59 28.30 8.70
C PHE A 693 28.58 29.10 7.40
N VAL A 694 27.81 30.18 7.32
CA VAL A 694 27.77 31.04 6.12
C VAL A 694 27.66 32.51 6.57
N PRO A 695 28.75 33.10 7.12
CA PRO A 695 28.72 34.45 7.72
C PRO A 695 28.30 35.57 6.76
N SER A 696 28.40 35.33 5.44
CA SER A 696 27.99 36.26 4.39
C SER A 696 26.47 36.39 4.21
N LEU A 697 25.67 35.48 4.78
CA LEU A 697 24.21 35.56 4.74
C LEU A 697 23.69 36.55 5.78
N LYS A 698 22.92 37.54 5.33
CA LYS A 698 22.21 38.51 6.17
C LYS A 698 20.95 37.86 6.74
N VAL A 699 20.93 37.67 8.06
CA VAL A 699 19.83 36.99 8.75
C VAL A 699 19.07 37.95 9.66
N ILE A 700 17.74 38.00 9.52
CA ILE A 700 16.84 38.75 10.40
C ILE A 700 16.01 37.79 11.24
N VAL A 701 15.97 38.00 12.56
CA VAL A 701 15.07 37.25 13.45
C VAL A 701 13.81 38.07 13.71
N HIS A 702 12.71 37.71 13.05
CA HIS A 702 11.40 38.36 13.19
C HIS A 702 10.56 37.71 14.29
N HIS A 703 10.81 38.08 15.55
CA HIS A 703 10.10 37.54 16.71
C HIS A 703 10.10 38.53 17.89
N GLY A 704 9.11 38.40 18.79
CA GLY A 704 9.04 39.22 20.02
C GLY A 704 8.27 40.54 19.87
N GLY A 705 8.14 41.29 20.96
CA GLY A 705 7.38 42.54 21.01
C GLY A 705 8.03 43.72 20.29
N SER A 706 9.36 43.71 20.18
CA SER A 706 10.19 44.75 19.56
C SER A 706 10.53 44.48 18.09
N ARG A 707 9.88 43.51 17.45
CA ARG A 707 10.10 43.18 16.04
C ARG A 707 9.66 44.33 15.13
N LEU A 708 10.32 44.49 14.00
CA LEU A 708 10.00 45.51 12.99
C LEU A 708 8.59 45.30 12.43
N LYS A 709 7.92 46.37 12.03
CA LYS A 709 6.55 46.35 11.47
C LYS A 709 6.42 47.38 10.35
N GLY A 710 5.44 47.18 9.47
CA GLY A 710 5.17 48.10 8.36
C GLY A 710 6.37 48.25 7.43
N ASP A 711 6.57 49.45 6.89
CA ASP A 711 7.62 49.73 5.90
C ASP A 711 9.04 49.46 6.41
N ALA A 712 9.27 49.63 7.72
CA ALA A 712 10.56 49.33 8.34
C ALA A 712 10.92 47.84 8.28
N PHE A 713 9.92 46.96 8.30
CA PHE A 713 10.14 45.53 8.09
C PHE A 713 10.41 45.24 6.61
N ILE A 714 9.62 45.80 5.70
CA ILE A 714 9.78 45.57 4.25
C ILE A 714 11.15 46.03 3.76
N GLY A 715 11.60 47.23 4.19
CA GLY A 715 12.93 47.73 3.84
C GLY A 715 14.06 46.84 4.39
N ALA A 716 13.92 46.31 5.60
CA ALA A 716 14.92 45.40 6.17
C ALA A 716 14.96 44.04 5.46
N VAL A 717 13.80 43.54 5.00
CA VAL A 717 13.68 42.25 4.31
C VAL A 717 14.23 42.31 2.88
N ALA A 718 14.12 43.45 2.19
CA ALA A 718 14.68 43.63 0.86
C ALA A 718 16.21 43.38 0.82
N ASP A 719 16.91 43.74 1.89
CA ASP A 719 18.36 43.53 2.02
C ASP A 719 18.73 42.20 2.70
N ALA A 720 17.76 41.37 3.11
CA ALA A 720 18.02 40.15 3.87
C ALA A 720 18.04 38.91 2.97
N ASP A 721 18.92 37.97 3.29
CA ASP A 721 18.94 36.66 2.62
C ASP A 721 17.99 35.67 3.30
N ILE A 722 17.92 35.73 4.64
CA ILE A 722 17.12 34.83 5.47
C ILE A 722 16.34 35.62 6.52
N VAL A 723 15.05 35.32 6.64
CA VAL A 723 14.20 35.79 7.74
C VAL A 723 13.77 34.58 8.57
N VAL A 724 14.08 34.58 9.86
CA VAL A 724 13.72 33.51 10.80
C VAL A 724 12.59 33.99 11.70
N THR A 725 11.47 33.27 11.71
CA THR A 725 10.30 33.58 12.54
C THR A 725 9.69 32.32 13.12
N SER A 726 8.66 32.48 13.96
CA SER A 726 7.96 31.34 14.56
C SER A 726 6.54 31.16 14.06
N TYR A 727 6.04 29.92 14.15
CA TYR A 727 4.66 29.56 13.81
C TYR A 727 3.61 30.49 14.44
N GLY A 728 3.83 30.90 15.69
CA GLY A 728 2.93 31.84 16.37
C GLY A 728 3.01 33.26 15.82
N THR A 729 4.20 33.73 15.43
CA THR A 729 4.38 35.06 14.83
C THR A 729 3.81 35.10 13.41
N VAL A 730 4.02 34.05 12.60
CA VAL A 730 3.47 33.98 11.23
C VAL A 730 1.96 34.17 11.21
N ASN A 731 1.25 33.54 12.15
CA ASN A 731 -0.20 33.71 12.24
C ASN A 731 -0.63 35.11 12.67
N ARG A 732 0.18 35.82 13.49
CA ARG A 732 -0.12 37.18 13.94
C ARG A 732 0.20 38.23 12.89
N ASP A 733 1.26 38.02 12.12
CA ASP A 733 1.78 38.97 11.14
C ASP A 733 1.54 38.49 9.71
N ARG A 734 0.46 37.74 9.50
CA ARG A 734 0.15 37.11 8.20
C ARG A 734 0.11 38.12 7.07
N GLU A 735 -0.52 39.28 7.29
CA GLU A 735 -0.63 40.35 6.28
C GLU A 735 0.74 40.95 5.94
N LEU A 736 1.55 41.23 6.96
CA LEU A 736 2.90 41.78 6.79
C LEU A 736 3.81 40.82 6.03
N LEU A 737 3.81 39.54 6.40
CA LEU A 737 4.63 38.51 5.74
C LEU A 737 4.08 38.13 4.37
N GLY A 738 2.76 38.27 4.15
CA GLY A 738 2.10 38.02 2.88
C GLY A 738 2.36 39.10 1.83
N GLY A 739 2.79 40.29 2.23
CA GLY A 739 3.22 41.36 1.32
C GLY A 739 4.64 41.21 0.76
N VAL A 740 5.34 40.12 1.09
CA VAL A 740 6.70 39.82 0.60
C VAL A 740 6.63 38.62 -0.34
N GLU A 741 7.26 38.74 -1.52
CA GLU A 741 7.49 37.62 -2.43
C GLU A 741 8.69 36.81 -1.97
N TRP A 742 8.45 35.60 -1.45
CA TRP A 742 9.51 34.76 -0.90
C TRP A 742 10.15 33.90 -1.98
N TRP A 743 11.48 33.87 -2.04
CA TRP A 743 12.19 32.90 -2.86
C TRP A 743 11.92 31.47 -2.39
N ARG A 744 11.91 31.28 -1.07
CA ARG A 744 11.64 30.00 -0.44
C ARG A 744 10.96 30.20 0.90
N VAL A 745 9.99 29.35 1.21
CA VAL A 745 9.44 29.22 2.57
C VAL A 745 9.78 27.84 3.10
N VAL A 746 10.40 27.82 4.28
CA VAL A 746 10.88 26.60 4.93
C VAL A 746 10.19 26.43 6.27
N LEU A 747 9.67 25.22 6.49
CA LEU A 747 9.09 24.81 7.76
C LEU A 747 10.05 23.90 8.49
N ASP A 748 10.59 24.36 9.61
CA ASP A 748 11.37 23.53 10.52
C ASP A 748 10.47 22.90 11.57
N GLU A 749 10.66 21.61 11.84
CA GLU A 749 9.72 20.78 12.63
C GLU A 749 8.29 20.87 12.05
N ALA A 750 8.16 20.52 10.76
CA ALA A 750 6.93 20.65 9.98
C ALA A 750 5.71 19.89 10.56
N GLN A 751 5.89 19.00 11.55
CA GLN A 751 4.79 18.41 12.31
C GLN A 751 3.91 19.46 13.02
N HIS A 752 4.39 20.69 13.20
CA HIS A 752 3.57 21.81 13.69
C HIS A 752 2.37 22.16 12.78
N ILE A 753 2.41 21.78 11.50
CA ILE A 753 1.31 22.00 10.54
C ILE A 753 0.56 20.72 10.16
N LYS A 754 0.66 19.66 10.98
CA LYS A 754 0.02 18.36 10.73
C LYS A 754 -1.50 18.41 10.47
N ASN A 755 -2.17 19.43 10.98
CA ASN A 755 -3.58 19.70 10.70
C ASN A 755 -3.71 20.97 9.83
N SER A 756 -4.14 20.77 8.57
CA SER A 756 -4.32 21.83 7.57
C SER A 756 -5.40 22.86 7.94
N ALA A 757 -6.35 22.53 8.81
CA ALA A 757 -7.44 23.44 9.21
C ALA A 757 -7.01 24.52 10.21
N THR A 758 -5.89 24.33 10.90
CA THR A 758 -5.42 25.26 11.93
C THR A 758 -5.10 26.64 11.35
N ALA A 759 -5.33 27.70 12.13
CA ALA A 759 -5.05 29.08 11.69
C ALA A 759 -3.58 29.26 11.26
N VAL A 760 -2.65 28.66 12.00
CA VAL A 760 -1.22 28.64 11.69
C VAL A 760 -0.94 27.97 10.33
N SER A 761 -1.51 26.78 10.08
CA SER A 761 -1.31 26.08 8.79
C SER A 761 -1.86 26.88 7.62
N ARG A 762 -3.04 27.50 7.78
CA ARG A 762 -3.61 28.41 6.77
C ARG A 762 -2.75 29.64 6.53
N ALA A 763 -2.21 30.25 7.60
CA ALA A 763 -1.35 31.43 7.49
C ALA A 763 -0.08 31.13 6.69
N VAL A 764 0.64 30.06 7.02
CA VAL A 764 1.87 29.65 6.30
C VAL A 764 1.56 29.31 4.84
N ARG A 765 0.48 28.56 4.56
CA ARG A 765 0.11 28.16 3.20
C ARG A 765 -0.27 29.34 2.31
N SER A 766 -0.76 30.43 2.90
CA SER A 766 -1.10 31.64 2.15
C SER A 766 0.09 32.51 1.75
N LEU A 767 1.30 32.22 2.24
CA LEU A 767 2.50 32.96 1.85
C LEU A 767 2.89 32.58 0.43
N ALA A 768 3.04 33.58 -0.46
CA ALA A 768 3.53 33.40 -1.82
C ALA A 768 5.00 32.97 -1.78
N SER A 769 5.36 31.93 -2.54
CA SER A 769 6.74 31.46 -2.60
C SER A 769 7.04 30.65 -3.83
N ARG A 770 8.22 30.84 -4.44
CA ARG A 770 8.69 30.01 -5.56
C ARG A 770 8.96 28.56 -5.16
N HIS A 771 9.46 28.31 -3.95
CA HIS A 771 9.83 26.97 -3.51
C HIS A 771 9.47 26.72 -2.04
N ARG A 772 8.98 25.52 -1.72
CA ARG A 772 8.52 25.16 -0.36
C ARG A 772 9.29 23.95 0.15
N VAL A 773 9.85 24.07 1.35
CA VAL A 773 10.63 23.00 1.98
C VAL A 773 10.07 22.68 3.36
N ALA A 774 9.88 21.41 3.66
CA ALA A 774 9.59 20.92 4.99
C ALA A 774 10.79 20.16 5.56
N LEU A 775 11.24 20.56 6.75
CA LEU A 775 12.25 19.86 7.53
C LEU A 775 11.55 19.12 8.66
N THR A 776 11.83 17.83 8.78
CA THR A 776 11.29 17.00 9.86
C THR A 776 12.30 15.92 10.26
N GLY A 777 12.23 15.42 11.50
CA GLY A 777 12.97 14.23 11.93
C GLY A 777 12.26 12.93 11.53
N THR A 778 10.94 12.97 11.35
CA THR A 778 10.11 11.84 10.96
C THR A 778 9.04 12.32 9.97
N PRO A 779 8.99 11.80 8.73
CA PRO A 779 8.03 12.25 7.72
C PRO A 779 6.58 11.83 8.06
N VAL A 780 6.42 10.78 8.87
CA VAL A 780 5.16 10.35 9.47
C VAL A 780 5.43 10.17 10.95
N GLU A 781 4.81 10.99 11.80
CA GLU A 781 4.98 10.87 13.26
C GLU A 781 3.92 9.92 13.83
N ASN A 782 2.65 10.06 13.40
CA ASN A 782 1.54 9.33 14.01
C ASN A 782 0.46 8.84 13.04
N ARG A 783 0.18 9.58 11.95
CA ARG A 783 -0.89 9.26 10.99
C ARG A 783 -0.49 9.67 9.57
N LEU A 784 -0.94 8.92 8.57
CA LEU A 784 -0.74 9.23 7.15
C LEU A 784 -1.37 10.56 6.74
N SER A 785 -2.39 11.04 7.46
CA SER A 785 -2.95 12.37 7.25
C SER A 785 -1.94 13.50 7.53
N GLU A 786 -0.96 13.28 8.41
CA GLU A 786 0.12 14.23 8.68
C GLU A 786 1.07 14.31 7.48
N LEU A 787 1.42 13.15 6.89
CA LEU A 787 2.19 13.07 5.65
C LEU A 787 1.50 13.84 4.52
N ARG A 788 0.19 13.61 4.33
CA ARG A 788 -0.59 14.35 3.34
C ARG A 788 -0.56 15.84 3.60
N SER A 789 -0.69 16.28 4.86
CA SER A 789 -0.62 17.72 5.17
C SER A 789 0.73 18.31 4.78
N ILE A 790 1.84 17.66 5.13
CA ILE A 790 3.19 18.14 4.80
C ILE A 790 3.44 18.12 3.28
N MET A 791 3.05 17.03 2.61
CA MET A 791 3.16 16.89 1.16
C MET A 791 2.33 17.92 0.42
N ASP A 792 1.10 18.16 0.85
CA ASP A 792 0.20 19.17 0.27
C ASP A 792 0.66 20.60 0.57
N TYR A 793 1.47 20.81 1.62
CA TYR A 793 2.16 22.09 1.80
C TYR A 793 3.29 22.27 0.80
N CYS A 794 4.12 21.25 0.60
CA CYS A 794 5.27 21.32 -0.30
C CYS A 794 4.84 21.33 -1.78
N ASN A 795 3.90 20.46 -2.13
CA ASN A 795 3.41 20.16 -3.46
C ASN A 795 1.86 20.05 -3.40
N PRO A 796 1.14 21.18 -3.42
CA PRO A 796 -0.32 21.18 -3.35
C PRO A 796 -0.97 20.28 -4.41
N GLY A 797 -2.00 19.52 -4.03
CA GLY A 797 -2.77 18.68 -4.96
C GLY A 797 -2.12 17.35 -5.36
N VAL A 798 -0.84 17.12 -5.10
CA VAL A 798 -0.11 15.91 -5.54
C VAL A 798 -0.73 14.60 -5.02
N LEU A 799 -1.30 14.61 -3.81
CA LEU A 799 -1.99 13.48 -3.18
C LEU A 799 -3.53 13.57 -3.25
N GLY A 800 -4.06 14.47 -4.08
CA GLY A 800 -5.49 14.73 -4.17
C GLY A 800 -6.11 15.38 -2.92
N SER A 801 -7.43 15.31 -2.84
CA SER A 801 -8.20 15.90 -1.73
C SER A 801 -7.98 15.14 -0.41
N ALA A 802 -8.18 15.82 0.72
CA ALA A 802 -8.06 15.18 2.04
C ALA A 802 -9.06 14.02 2.24
N ASN A 803 -10.25 14.10 1.62
CA ASN A 803 -11.26 13.04 1.68
C ASN A 803 -10.83 11.82 0.86
N PHE A 804 -10.36 12.07 -0.37
CA PHE A 804 -9.82 11.03 -1.25
C PHE A 804 -8.67 10.28 -0.57
N PHE A 805 -7.66 11.01 -0.11
CA PHE A 805 -6.49 10.42 0.53
C PHE A 805 -6.85 9.58 1.76
N ARG A 806 -7.80 10.06 2.57
CA ARG A 806 -8.27 9.32 3.74
C ARG A 806 -8.94 8.00 3.36
N ASN A 807 -9.83 8.01 2.36
CA ASN A 807 -10.62 6.83 2.02
C ASN A 807 -9.79 5.80 1.26
N HIS A 808 -8.92 6.23 0.36
CA HIS A 808 -8.19 5.36 -0.55
C HIS A 808 -6.83 4.90 -0.01
N TYR A 809 -6.10 5.78 0.70
CA TYR A 809 -4.79 5.43 1.28
C TYR A 809 -4.87 5.21 2.79
N ALA A 810 -5.30 6.23 3.55
CA ALA A 810 -5.16 6.19 5.00
C ALA A 810 -5.96 5.05 5.65
N ASN A 811 -7.23 4.88 5.27
CA ASN A 811 -8.06 3.80 5.81
C ASN A 811 -7.58 2.41 5.35
N ALA A 812 -7.21 2.25 4.07
CA ALA A 812 -6.65 1.00 3.55
C ALA A 812 -5.42 0.55 4.36
N ILE A 813 -4.48 1.46 4.57
CA ILE A 813 -3.20 1.17 5.21
C ILE A 813 -3.33 1.09 6.74
N GLU A 814 -3.98 2.06 7.38
CA GLU A 814 -4.04 2.16 8.86
C GLU A 814 -5.07 1.19 9.47
N LYS A 815 -6.20 0.96 8.81
CA LYS A 815 -7.31 0.14 9.35
C LYS A 815 -7.27 -1.30 8.86
N TYR A 816 -6.98 -1.50 7.57
CA TYR A 816 -7.03 -2.82 6.94
C TYR A 816 -5.65 -3.45 6.72
N GLY A 817 -4.56 -2.70 6.93
CA GLY A 817 -3.20 -3.23 6.84
C GLY A 817 -2.76 -3.55 5.42
N ASP A 818 -3.29 -2.83 4.43
CA ASP A 818 -3.02 -3.07 3.01
C ASP A 818 -1.56 -2.71 2.65
N GLU A 819 -0.74 -3.74 2.43
CA GLU A 819 0.68 -3.59 2.09
C GLU A 819 0.89 -3.07 0.66
N GLU A 820 -0.01 -3.39 -0.27
CA GLU A 820 0.09 -2.96 -1.66
C GLU A 820 -0.14 -1.44 -1.76
N MET A 821 -1.17 -0.94 -1.08
CA MET A 821 -1.45 0.50 -1.01
C MET A 821 -0.34 1.28 -0.29
N SER A 822 0.29 0.67 0.71
CA SER A 822 1.45 1.23 1.39
C SER A 822 2.64 1.39 0.43
N GLU A 823 2.93 0.38 -0.37
CA GLU A 823 4.03 0.41 -1.34
C GLU A 823 3.77 1.39 -2.50
N ARG A 824 2.52 1.45 -2.98
CA ARG A 824 2.07 2.46 -3.96
C ARG A 824 2.28 3.88 -3.42
N LEU A 825 1.87 4.15 -2.18
CA LEU A 825 2.06 5.46 -1.55
C LEU A 825 3.54 5.82 -1.36
N ARG A 826 4.38 4.85 -1.00
CA ARG A 826 5.83 5.05 -0.87
C ARG A 826 6.47 5.38 -2.20
N THR A 827 6.21 4.59 -3.23
CA THR A 827 6.71 4.82 -4.60
C THR A 827 6.33 6.22 -5.09
N PHE A 828 5.10 6.63 -4.82
CA PHE A 828 4.59 7.94 -5.22
C PHE A 828 5.24 9.11 -4.47
N THR A 829 5.47 8.96 -3.16
CA THR A 829 6.02 10.04 -2.32
C THR A 829 7.55 10.10 -2.34
N ALA A 830 8.23 9.02 -2.73
CA ALA A 830 9.69 8.90 -2.73
C ALA A 830 10.43 10.04 -3.46
N PRO A 831 9.99 10.56 -4.63
CA PRO A 831 10.72 11.63 -5.31
C PRO A 831 10.79 12.95 -4.52
N PHE A 832 9.83 13.18 -3.63
CA PHE A 832 9.68 14.43 -2.87
C PHE A 832 10.23 14.35 -1.45
N ILE A 833 10.59 13.15 -0.98
CA ILE A 833 11.02 12.89 0.40
C ILE A 833 12.43 12.32 0.39
N LEU A 834 13.38 13.08 0.89
CA LEU A 834 14.72 12.58 1.19
C LEU A 834 14.81 12.26 2.68
N ARG A 835 14.97 10.98 3.01
CA ARG A 835 15.13 10.51 4.40
C ARG A 835 16.39 9.68 4.55
N ARG A 836 17.20 10.02 5.55
CA ARG A 836 18.37 9.26 5.98
C ARG A 836 18.33 9.05 7.48
N VAL A 837 18.74 7.87 7.93
CA VAL A 837 18.73 7.50 9.34
C VAL A 837 20.16 7.36 9.88
N LYS A 838 20.35 7.57 11.17
CA LYS A 838 21.68 7.45 11.80
C LYS A 838 22.24 6.03 11.81
N THR A 839 21.37 5.04 11.66
CA THR A 839 21.74 3.62 11.58
C THR A 839 22.17 3.19 10.19
N ASP A 840 22.10 4.08 9.18
CA ASP A 840 22.52 3.77 7.82
C ASP A 840 24.05 3.85 7.72
N PRO A 841 24.75 2.73 7.47
CA PRO A 841 26.21 2.73 7.33
C PRO A 841 26.70 3.63 6.20
N ALA A 842 25.91 3.85 5.14
CA ALA A 842 26.27 4.72 4.02
C ALA A 842 26.17 6.23 4.33
N VAL A 843 25.67 6.58 5.53
CA VAL A 843 25.50 7.96 6.00
C VAL A 843 26.53 8.30 7.07
N ILE A 844 26.96 7.33 7.90
CA ILE A 844 27.74 7.62 9.11
C ILE A 844 28.79 6.54 9.40
N ASP A 845 30.04 6.81 9.02
CA ASP A 845 31.23 6.09 9.54
C ASP A 845 31.84 6.77 10.80
N ASP A 846 31.44 8.03 11.09
CA ASP A 846 32.11 8.94 12.03
C ASP A 846 31.41 9.12 13.40
N LEU A 847 30.15 8.67 13.59
CA LEU A 847 29.51 8.79 14.91
C LEU A 847 29.91 7.60 15.78
N PRO A 848 30.27 7.86 17.05
CA PRO A 848 30.60 6.80 17.99
C PRO A 848 29.38 5.93 18.32
N GLU A 849 29.55 4.78 18.94
CA GLU A 849 28.44 3.85 19.17
C GLU A 849 27.39 4.43 20.12
N LYS A 850 26.11 4.20 19.81
CA LYS A 850 25.00 4.51 20.71
C LYS A 850 24.46 3.23 21.33
N ASN A 851 24.65 3.09 22.64
CA ASN A 851 24.21 1.92 23.40
C ASN A 851 23.00 2.26 24.27
N GLU A 852 21.82 1.74 23.91
CA GLU A 852 20.57 1.91 24.66
C GLU A 852 20.36 0.74 25.61
N THR A 853 20.21 1.04 26.91
CA THR A 853 19.98 0.05 27.97
C THR A 853 18.73 0.40 28.76
N ILE A 854 17.82 -0.56 28.91
CA ILE A 854 16.66 -0.43 29.79
C ILE A 854 17.08 -0.88 31.18
N LEU A 855 17.08 0.04 32.14
CA LEU A 855 17.32 -0.24 33.55
C LEU A 855 15.99 -0.50 34.23
N ARG A 856 15.71 -1.78 34.50
CA ARG A 856 14.60 -2.18 35.37
C ARG A 856 14.98 -1.91 36.82
N VAL A 857 14.08 -1.23 37.54
CA VAL A 857 14.34 -0.73 38.89
C VAL A 857 13.18 -1.14 39.80
N PRO A 858 13.44 -1.84 40.92
CA PRO A 858 12.38 -2.21 41.85
C PRO A 858 11.87 -0.99 42.63
N MET A 859 10.58 -1.01 42.99
CA MET A 859 10.02 -0.02 43.93
C MET A 859 10.54 -0.25 45.36
N THR A 860 10.70 0.82 46.12
CA THR A 860 10.84 0.72 47.58
C THR A 860 9.52 0.29 48.22
N ALA A 861 9.57 -0.19 49.47
CA ALA A 861 8.36 -0.55 50.22
C ALA A 861 7.39 0.64 50.37
N GLU A 862 7.91 1.86 50.54
CA GLU A 862 7.13 3.10 50.57
C GLU A 862 6.42 3.35 49.23
N GLN A 863 7.14 3.23 48.11
CA GLN A 863 6.58 3.41 46.77
C GLN A 863 5.50 2.36 46.48
N ALA A 864 5.75 1.09 46.79
CA ALA A 864 4.80 0.00 46.56
C ALA A 864 3.49 0.21 47.34
N ALA A 865 3.58 0.64 48.60
CA ALA A 865 2.40 0.94 49.43
C ALA A 865 1.59 2.11 48.86
N LEU A 866 2.25 3.22 48.49
CA LEU A 866 1.59 4.37 47.86
C LEU A 866 0.95 4.00 46.51
N TYR A 867 1.66 3.21 45.70
CA TYR A 867 1.20 2.77 44.39
C TYR A 867 -0.07 1.90 44.49
N GLN A 868 -0.04 0.87 45.35
CA GLN A 868 -1.18 -0.03 45.55
C GLN A 868 -2.39 0.71 46.11
N SER A 869 -2.19 1.56 47.12
CA SER A 869 -3.28 2.37 47.70
C SER A 869 -3.93 3.28 46.65
N TYR A 870 -3.11 3.94 45.84
CA TYR A 870 -3.61 4.83 44.79
C TYR A 870 -4.35 4.07 43.68
N VAL A 871 -3.80 2.96 43.20
CA VAL A 871 -4.45 2.13 42.15
C VAL A 871 -5.79 1.58 42.62
N ASN A 872 -5.88 1.11 43.87
CA ASN A 872 -7.15 0.63 44.43
C ASN A 872 -8.22 1.75 44.47
N ASN A 873 -7.83 2.95 44.89
CA ASN A 873 -8.72 4.12 44.89
C ASN A 873 -9.19 4.50 43.47
N VAL A 874 -8.30 4.41 42.48
CA VAL A 874 -8.65 4.67 41.07
C VAL A 874 -9.62 3.61 40.56
N LYS A 875 -9.42 2.32 40.87
CA LYS A 875 -10.33 1.23 40.48
C LYS A 875 -11.75 1.44 41.02
N GLU A 876 -11.88 1.83 42.28
CA GLU A 876 -13.18 2.18 42.89
C GLU A 876 -13.86 3.35 42.18
N LYS A 877 -13.10 4.37 41.77
CA LYS A 877 -13.63 5.55 41.07
C LYS A 877 -13.98 5.30 39.60
N LEU A 878 -13.33 4.33 38.96
CA LEU A 878 -13.63 3.93 37.59
C LEU A 878 -14.93 3.13 37.50
N ALA A 879 -15.27 2.38 38.56
CA ALA A 879 -16.53 1.65 38.66
C ALA A 879 -17.73 2.62 38.68
N GLY A 880 -18.34 2.83 37.52
CA GLY A 880 -19.52 3.70 37.34
C GLY A 880 -19.23 5.11 36.83
N ALA A 881 -18.02 5.41 36.36
CA ALA A 881 -17.69 6.71 35.77
C ALA A 881 -18.23 6.86 34.33
N GLU A 882 -18.85 8.00 34.01
CA GLU A 882 -19.23 8.35 32.63
C GLU A 882 -18.01 8.50 31.70
N ALA A 883 -18.18 8.31 30.40
CA ALA A 883 -17.10 8.21 29.42
C ALA A 883 -16.09 9.39 29.45
N THR A 884 -16.54 10.64 29.58
CA THR A 884 -15.64 11.81 29.65
C THR A 884 -14.89 11.89 30.98
N ALA A 885 -15.56 11.60 32.09
CA ALA A 885 -14.95 11.55 33.42
C ALA A 885 -13.94 10.41 33.54
N ARG A 886 -14.24 9.25 32.93
CA ARG A 886 -13.37 8.08 32.84
C ARG A 886 -12.04 8.42 32.17
N ARG A 887 -12.05 9.08 31.00
CA ARG A 887 -10.81 9.50 30.32
C ARG A 887 -9.95 10.38 31.22
N GLY A 888 -10.56 11.39 31.85
CA GLY A 888 -9.84 12.28 32.78
C GLY A 888 -9.21 11.54 33.97
N LEU A 889 -9.94 10.59 34.56
CA LEU A 889 -9.46 9.76 35.67
C LEU A 889 -8.28 8.87 35.27
N VAL A 890 -8.33 8.23 34.09
CA VAL A 890 -7.23 7.38 33.59
C VAL A 890 -5.95 8.19 33.36
N LEU A 891 -6.05 9.37 32.74
CA LEU A 891 -4.90 10.23 32.50
C LEU A 891 -4.27 10.74 33.81
N ALA A 892 -5.12 11.12 34.77
CA ALA A 892 -4.67 11.49 36.11
C ALA A 892 -3.98 10.31 36.80
N ALA A 893 -4.52 9.09 36.65
CA ALA A 893 -3.97 7.89 37.26
C ALA A 893 -2.56 7.57 36.74
N ILE A 894 -2.35 7.58 35.42
CA ILE A 894 -1.02 7.39 34.79
C ILE A 894 -0.03 8.44 35.30
N THR A 895 -0.46 9.69 35.36
CA THR A 895 0.40 10.79 35.81
C THR A 895 0.84 10.57 37.25
N ARG A 896 -0.10 10.25 38.16
CA ARG A 896 0.19 10.07 39.59
C ARG A 896 1.01 8.81 39.86
N THR A 897 0.74 7.69 39.20
CA THR A 897 1.54 6.46 39.35
C THR A 897 2.97 6.67 38.89
N LYS A 898 3.21 7.39 37.79
CA LYS A 898 4.55 7.80 37.37
C LYS A 898 5.25 8.72 38.38
N GLN A 899 4.52 9.64 39.02
CA GLN A 899 5.09 10.46 40.10
C GLN A 899 5.58 9.59 41.26
N ILE A 900 4.80 8.58 41.67
CA ILE A 900 5.18 7.61 42.71
C ILE A 900 6.43 6.83 42.29
N CYS A 901 6.47 6.35 41.05
CA CYS A 901 7.62 5.63 40.47
C CYS A 901 8.90 6.48 40.49
N ASN A 902 8.80 7.77 40.17
CA ASN A 902 9.93 8.70 40.25
C ASN A 902 10.39 8.92 41.69
N HIS A 903 9.48 9.34 42.59
CA HIS A 903 9.79 9.56 44.00
C HIS A 903 8.54 9.79 44.87
N PRO A 904 8.45 9.25 46.11
CA PRO A 904 7.35 9.54 47.03
C PRO A 904 7.08 11.05 47.25
N ALA A 905 8.13 11.84 47.51
CA ALA A 905 8.01 13.30 47.66
C ALA A 905 7.49 14.02 46.39
N HIS A 906 7.68 13.44 45.20
CA HIS A 906 7.14 14.01 43.95
C HIS A 906 5.62 13.80 43.85
N TYR A 907 5.13 12.66 44.34
CA TYR A 907 3.69 12.38 44.42
C TYR A 907 3.01 13.15 45.56
N LEU A 908 3.59 13.11 46.76
CA LEU A 908 3.04 13.73 47.97
C LEU A 908 3.08 15.26 47.94
N ALA A 909 4.09 15.83 47.28
CA ALA A 909 4.33 17.28 47.21
C ALA A 909 4.34 17.96 48.59
N ASP A 910 4.84 17.27 49.61
CA ASP A 910 4.80 17.64 51.02
C ASP A 910 6.10 18.30 51.53
N GLY A 911 7.09 18.49 50.65
CA GLY A 911 8.41 19.02 51.00
C GLY A 911 9.31 18.03 51.74
N SER A 912 8.93 16.75 51.84
CA SER A 912 9.75 15.74 52.49
C SER A 912 11.08 15.52 51.75
N PRO A 913 12.18 15.21 52.48
CA PRO A 913 13.50 15.10 51.86
C PRO A 913 13.61 13.90 50.92
N VAL A 914 14.52 13.98 49.95
CA VAL A 914 14.79 12.91 48.97
C VAL A 914 15.29 11.63 49.66
N SER A 915 16.05 11.77 50.75
CA SER A 915 16.51 10.67 51.60
C SER A 915 16.05 10.85 53.03
N LEU A 916 15.66 9.77 53.71
CA LEU A 916 15.29 9.77 55.13
C LEU A 916 16.27 8.91 55.92
N ARG A 917 16.92 9.49 56.95
CA ARG A 917 17.89 8.79 57.83
C ARG A 917 18.97 8.02 57.07
N GLY A 918 19.44 8.55 55.93
CA GLY A 918 20.41 7.89 55.05
C GLY A 918 19.83 6.79 54.14
N GLY A 919 18.55 6.43 54.29
CA GLY A 919 17.85 5.48 53.45
C GLY A 919 17.32 6.08 52.14
N ARG A 920 17.34 5.27 51.07
CA ARG A 920 16.85 5.62 49.73
C ARG A 920 15.33 5.40 49.67
N ARG A 921 14.55 6.46 49.39
CA ARG A 921 13.07 6.40 49.31
C ARG A 921 12.53 6.04 47.93
N SER A 922 13.35 6.20 46.89
CA SER A 922 13.01 5.87 45.51
C SER A 922 14.04 4.92 44.91
N GLY A 923 13.55 3.84 44.28
CA GLY A 923 14.40 2.94 43.51
C GLY A 923 15.10 3.65 42.35
N LYS A 924 14.40 4.54 41.64
CA LYS A 924 15.00 5.26 40.50
C LYS A 924 16.08 6.24 40.92
N VAL A 925 15.85 6.98 42.00
CA VAL A 925 16.89 7.88 42.54
C VAL A 925 18.08 7.05 43.05
N ALA A 926 17.84 5.88 43.65
CA ALA A 926 18.91 4.96 44.03
C ALA A 926 19.77 4.55 42.83
N ALA A 927 19.13 4.05 41.77
CA ALA A 927 19.82 3.64 40.54
C ALA A 927 20.52 4.81 39.83
N LEU A 928 19.91 6.00 39.83
CA LEU A 928 20.54 7.21 39.32
C LEU A 928 21.82 7.53 40.09
N MET A 929 21.80 7.48 41.42
CA MET A 929 22.99 7.76 42.22
C MET A 929 24.11 6.75 41.93
N ASP A 930 23.80 5.47 41.85
CA ASP A 930 24.79 4.42 41.53
C ASP A 930 25.37 4.59 40.10
N LEU A 931 24.60 5.16 39.18
CA LEU A 931 25.07 5.51 37.86
C LEU A 931 25.96 6.77 37.88
N LEU A 932 25.52 7.83 38.57
CA LEU A 932 26.26 9.09 38.67
C LEU A 932 27.59 8.94 39.41
N ASP A 933 27.66 8.10 40.45
CA ASP A 933 28.90 7.81 41.15
C ASP A 933 29.92 7.16 40.19
N ARG A 934 29.47 6.27 39.30
CA ARG A 934 30.34 5.63 38.29
C ARG A 934 30.76 6.58 37.18
N THR A 935 29.83 7.36 36.62
CA THR A 935 30.12 8.25 35.49
C THR A 935 30.99 9.43 35.90
N THR A 936 30.74 9.99 37.10
CA THR A 936 31.56 11.09 37.63
C THR A 936 32.98 10.61 37.94
N ALA A 937 33.15 9.40 38.49
CA ALA A 937 34.46 8.80 38.72
C ALA A 937 35.24 8.55 37.42
N ALA A 938 34.53 8.25 36.32
CA ALA A 938 35.11 8.07 34.99
C ALA A 938 35.37 9.40 34.23
N GLY A 939 35.08 10.57 34.83
CA GLY A 939 35.23 11.87 34.17
C GLY A 939 34.24 12.07 33.02
N GLU A 940 33.09 11.41 33.08
CA GLU A 940 32.04 11.44 32.06
C GLU A 940 30.94 12.41 32.44
N ARG A 941 30.23 12.93 31.43
CA ARG A 941 29.16 13.90 31.63
C ARG A 941 27.81 13.28 31.37
N THR A 942 26.89 13.52 32.29
CA THR A 942 25.55 12.90 32.28
C THR A 942 24.45 13.93 32.08
N ILE A 943 23.53 13.68 31.15
CA ILE A 943 22.26 14.41 31.05
C ILE A 943 21.15 13.56 31.65
N VAL A 944 20.39 14.15 32.58
CA VAL A 944 19.24 13.52 33.22
C VAL A 944 17.96 14.18 32.72
N PHE A 945 17.19 13.44 31.92
CA PHE A 945 15.89 13.88 31.42
C PHE A 945 14.77 13.48 32.37
N THR A 946 13.83 14.41 32.58
CA THR A 946 12.54 14.12 33.24
C THR A 946 11.41 14.89 32.56
N GLN A 947 10.21 14.30 32.44
CA GLN A 947 9.04 15.02 31.96
C GLN A 947 8.50 16.05 32.96
N TYR A 948 8.86 15.94 34.25
CA TYR A 948 8.25 16.73 35.32
C TYR A 948 9.18 17.81 35.86
N ARG A 949 8.77 19.07 35.67
CA ARG A 949 9.49 20.22 36.26
C ARG A 949 9.58 20.13 37.78
N ALA A 950 8.48 19.74 38.43
CA ALA A 950 8.42 19.59 39.89
C ALA A 950 9.48 18.61 40.41
N PHE A 951 9.69 17.49 39.72
CA PHE A 951 10.69 16.52 40.11
C PHE A 951 12.12 17.04 39.91
N GLY A 952 12.40 17.70 38.78
CA GLY A 952 13.71 18.32 38.55
C GLY A 952 14.06 19.38 39.61
N THR A 953 13.08 20.14 40.10
CA THR A 953 13.27 21.11 41.20
C THR A 953 13.62 20.43 42.53
N ILE A 954 13.14 19.21 42.76
CA ILE A 954 13.49 18.40 43.94
C ILE A 954 14.87 17.77 43.77
N LEU A 955 15.18 17.29 42.56
CA LEU A 955 16.38 16.51 42.27
C LEU A 955 17.64 17.38 42.16
N ALA A 956 17.56 18.57 41.56
CA ALA A 956 18.75 19.41 41.32
C ALA A 956 19.48 19.81 42.63
N PRO A 957 18.79 20.31 43.68
CA PRO A 957 19.45 20.65 44.95
C PRO A 957 20.03 19.41 45.65
N TYR A 958 19.34 18.28 45.58
CA TYR A 958 19.80 17.02 46.14
C TYR A 958 21.10 16.53 45.48
N LEU A 959 21.14 16.51 44.14
CA LEU A 959 22.35 16.16 43.40
C LEU A 959 23.48 17.16 43.65
N SER A 960 23.14 18.46 43.76
CA SER A 960 24.15 19.49 44.01
C SER A 960 24.84 19.31 45.37
N SER A 961 24.05 19.04 46.42
CA SER A 961 24.58 18.76 47.75
C SER A 961 25.40 17.45 47.80
N ARG A 962 25.04 16.45 46.99
CA ARG A 962 25.69 15.13 47.02
C ARG A 962 26.96 15.05 46.18
N LEU A 963 27.05 15.84 45.11
CA LEU A 963 28.21 15.92 44.21
C LEU A 963 29.12 17.11 44.52
N ASP A 964 28.78 17.92 45.52
CA ASP A 964 29.51 19.13 45.92
C ASP A 964 29.78 20.09 44.75
N ARG A 965 28.79 20.19 43.85
CA ARG A 965 28.85 20.99 42.62
C ARG A 965 27.45 21.49 42.27
N GLU A 966 27.33 22.70 41.78
CA GLU A 966 26.03 23.21 41.31
C GLU A 966 25.58 22.43 40.07
N ILE A 967 24.42 21.77 40.17
CA ILE A 967 23.82 21.02 39.05
C ILE A 967 22.76 21.89 38.35
N PRO A 968 22.99 22.31 37.09
CA PRO A 968 22.03 23.13 36.36
C PRO A 968 20.77 22.33 36.00
N PHE A 969 19.62 22.99 36.10
CA PHE A 969 18.33 22.43 35.68
C PHE A 969 17.69 23.27 34.56
N LEU A 970 17.75 22.75 33.33
CA LEU A 970 17.22 23.40 32.13
C LEU A 970 15.73 23.09 31.94
N HIS A 971 14.88 24.13 32.07
CA HIS A 971 13.42 23.99 31.93
C HIS A 971 12.75 25.17 31.22
N GLY A 972 11.47 25.00 30.83
CA GLY A 972 10.72 25.98 30.05
C GLY A 972 10.53 27.36 30.69
N GLY A 973 10.52 27.45 32.03
CA GLY A 973 10.37 28.72 32.76
C GLY A 973 11.63 29.59 32.85
N LEU A 974 12.74 29.23 32.20
CA LEU A 974 13.97 30.04 32.20
C LEU A 974 13.92 31.11 31.10
N THR A 975 14.56 32.25 31.37
CA THR A 975 14.82 33.26 30.34
C THR A 975 15.83 32.73 29.32
N ARG A 976 15.80 33.25 28.09
CA ARG A 976 16.71 32.84 27.01
C ARG A 976 18.19 32.98 27.43
N ALA A 977 18.57 34.15 27.96
CA ALA A 977 19.94 34.40 28.40
C ALA A 977 20.43 33.39 29.46
N ARG A 978 19.57 32.98 30.39
CA ARG A 978 19.92 31.96 31.39
C ARG A 978 20.05 30.57 30.78
N ARG A 979 19.19 30.22 29.82
CA ARG A 979 19.27 28.94 29.08
C ARG A 979 20.59 28.85 28.31
N ASP A 980 20.92 29.87 27.54
CA ASP A 980 22.11 29.90 26.70
C ASP A 980 23.38 29.77 27.57
N ARG A 981 23.44 30.50 28.69
CA ARG A 981 24.54 30.38 29.67
C ARG A 981 24.68 28.96 30.23
N MET A 982 23.60 28.33 30.68
CA MET A 982 23.65 26.96 31.21
C MET A 982 24.18 25.94 30.19
N VAL A 983 23.82 26.09 28.91
CA VAL A 983 24.30 25.23 27.83
C VAL A 983 25.78 25.46 27.57
N THR A 984 26.21 26.72 27.48
CA THR A 984 27.63 27.08 27.30
C THR A 984 28.47 26.56 28.46
N ASP A 985 28.04 26.79 29.71
CA ASP A 985 28.77 26.37 30.91
C ASP A 985 28.93 24.85 30.94
N PHE A 986 27.89 24.08 30.63
CA PHE A 986 27.95 22.61 30.57
C PHE A 986 28.78 22.05 29.42
N GLN A 987 28.86 22.75 28.28
CA GLN A 987 29.70 22.33 27.17
C GLN A 987 31.20 22.64 27.43
N SER A 988 31.52 23.50 28.39
CA SER A 988 32.90 23.86 28.72
C SER A 988 33.66 22.72 29.42
N PRO A 989 34.99 22.60 29.26
CA PRO A 989 35.80 21.55 29.90
C PRO A 989 35.73 21.52 31.43
N GLU A 990 35.45 22.67 32.07
CA GLU A 990 35.27 22.79 33.53
C GLU A 990 33.79 22.81 33.97
N GLY A 991 32.87 22.61 33.02
CA GLY A 991 31.44 22.57 33.28
C GLY A 991 30.99 21.45 34.23
N PRO A 992 29.76 21.53 34.75
CA PRO A 992 29.24 20.57 35.72
C PRO A 992 29.17 19.14 35.14
N PRO A 993 29.40 18.10 35.97
CA PRO A 993 29.39 16.70 35.53
C PRO A 993 27.99 16.19 35.17
N VAL A 994 26.94 16.86 35.66
CA VAL A 994 25.54 16.50 35.45
C VAL A 994 24.73 17.72 35.05
N MET A 995 23.80 17.57 34.11
CA MET A 995 22.73 18.54 33.85
C MET A 995 21.37 17.84 33.88
N ILE A 996 20.39 18.45 34.53
CA ILE A 996 18.99 18.01 34.45
C ILE A 996 18.28 18.79 33.36
N VAL A 997 17.49 18.11 32.53
CA VAL A 997 16.73 18.74 31.44
C VAL A 997 15.28 18.26 31.48
N SER A 998 14.33 19.19 31.48
CA SER A 998 12.92 18.79 31.32
C SER A 998 12.63 18.40 29.86
N LEU A 999 11.97 17.27 29.59
CA LEU A 999 11.74 16.76 28.22
C LEU A 999 11.11 17.80 27.27
N LYS A 1000 10.12 18.58 27.74
CA LYS A 1000 9.50 19.65 26.94
C LYS A 1000 10.43 20.84 26.66
N ALA A 1001 11.46 21.07 27.47
CA ALA A 1001 12.50 22.05 27.20
C ALA A 1001 13.66 21.45 26.37
N GLY A 1002 13.87 20.14 26.44
CA GLY A 1002 14.83 19.37 25.63
C GLY A 1002 14.36 19.08 24.20
N GLY A 1003 13.06 19.20 23.90
CA GLY A 1003 12.50 19.17 22.54
C GLY A 1003 12.87 20.37 21.67
N THR A 1004 13.79 21.21 22.15
CA THR A 1004 14.27 22.41 21.48
C THR A 1004 15.68 22.17 20.98
N GLY A 1005 16.06 22.73 19.83
CA GLY A 1005 17.28 22.58 19.02
C GLY A 1005 18.67 22.62 19.68
N LEU A 1006 18.79 22.41 20.99
CA LEU A 1006 20.00 22.50 21.79
C LEU A 1006 21.07 21.50 21.33
N ASN A 1007 22.32 21.92 21.43
CA ASN A 1007 23.49 21.09 21.21
C ASN A 1007 24.12 20.76 22.57
N LEU A 1008 24.17 19.49 22.96
CA LEU A 1008 24.67 19.02 24.26
C LEU A 1008 25.69 17.86 24.11
N THR A 1009 26.53 17.94 23.07
CA THR A 1009 27.55 16.93 22.71
C THR A 1009 28.60 16.63 23.79
N ALA A 1010 28.80 17.50 24.79
CA ALA A 1010 29.71 17.22 25.89
C ALA A 1010 29.28 16.00 26.75
N ALA A 1011 27.99 15.63 26.74
CA ALA A 1011 27.52 14.44 27.44
C ALA A 1011 27.64 13.19 26.59
N ASN A 1012 28.23 12.15 27.17
CA ASN A 1012 28.29 10.81 26.61
C ASN A 1012 27.44 9.80 27.42
N VAL A 1013 26.77 10.26 28.48
CA VAL A 1013 25.77 9.47 29.21
C VAL A 1013 24.44 10.22 29.25
N VAL A 1014 23.36 9.54 28.90
CA VAL A 1014 21.99 10.05 28.91
C VAL A 1014 21.14 9.17 29.79
N VAL A 1015 20.34 9.76 30.69
CA VAL A 1015 19.44 9.04 31.58
C VAL A 1015 18.03 9.58 31.42
N HIS A 1016 17.09 8.73 31.03
CA HIS A 1016 15.66 9.04 31.05
C HIS A 1016 15.07 8.55 32.36
N MET A 1017 14.71 9.48 33.25
CA MET A 1017 14.16 9.15 34.57
C MET A 1017 12.77 8.56 34.50
N ASP A 1018 11.94 9.00 33.55
CA ASP A 1018 10.56 8.57 33.37
C ASP A 1018 10.30 8.19 31.91
N ARG A 1019 9.48 7.14 31.71
CA ARG A 1019 9.12 6.70 30.36
C ARG A 1019 8.07 7.62 29.77
N TRP A 1020 8.35 8.17 28.60
CA TRP A 1020 7.37 8.84 27.76
C TRP A 1020 6.68 7.82 26.85
N TRP A 1021 5.39 8.02 26.56
CA TRP A 1021 4.61 7.08 25.75
C TRP A 1021 4.92 7.17 24.25
N ASN A 1022 5.52 8.28 23.78
CA ASN A 1022 5.95 8.45 22.40
C ASN A 1022 7.49 8.34 22.31
N PRO A 1023 8.03 7.23 21.78
CA PRO A 1023 9.48 7.04 21.65
C PRO A 1023 10.17 8.16 20.86
N ALA A 1024 9.48 8.82 19.92
CA ALA A 1024 10.06 9.90 19.11
C ALA A 1024 10.50 11.10 19.98
N VAL A 1025 9.77 11.41 21.06
CA VAL A 1025 10.11 12.52 21.96
C VAL A 1025 11.36 12.20 22.79
N GLU A 1026 11.50 10.96 23.26
CA GLU A 1026 12.69 10.51 23.98
C GLU A 1026 13.91 10.44 23.06
N ASN A 1027 13.73 9.90 21.85
CA ASN A 1027 14.78 9.84 20.84
C ASN A 1027 15.26 11.25 20.47
N GLN A 1028 14.34 12.19 20.27
CA GLN A 1028 14.67 13.60 20.03
C GLN A 1028 15.46 14.22 21.19
N ALA A 1029 15.18 13.84 22.43
CA ALA A 1029 15.92 14.30 23.61
C ALA A 1029 17.32 13.65 23.68
N THR A 1030 17.42 12.35 23.45
CA THR A 1030 18.70 11.61 23.35
C THR A 1030 19.60 12.17 22.25
N ASP A 1031 19.01 12.50 21.10
CA ASP A 1031 19.70 13.06 19.93
C ASP A 1031 20.32 14.45 20.18
N ARG A 1032 20.06 15.08 21.34
CA ARG A 1032 20.77 16.30 21.77
C ARG A 1032 22.21 16.02 22.21
N ALA A 1033 22.46 14.83 22.75
CA ALA A 1033 23.80 14.34 23.12
C ALA A 1033 24.42 13.50 21.99
N TYR A 1034 23.60 12.69 21.29
CA TYR A 1034 24.02 11.89 20.14
C TYR A 1034 23.86 12.66 18.82
N ARG A 1035 24.76 13.61 18.58
CA ARG A 1035 24.76 14.50 17.39
C ARG A 1035 26.18 14.67 16.84
N ILE A 1036 26.28 15.11 15.59
CA ILE A 1036 27.57 15.46 14.95
C ILE A 1036 28.37 16.41 15.86
N GLY A 1037 29.63 16.07 16.10
CA GLY A 1037 30.49 16.71 17.10
C GLY A 1037 30.63 15.92 18.40
N GLN A 1038 29.89 14.82 18.55
CA GLN A 1038 30.13 13.82 19.58
C GLN A 1038 31.36 12.96 19.21
N LEU A 1039 32.32 12.84 20.13
CA LEU A 1039 33.57 12.09 19.94
C LEU A 1039 33.64 10.82 20.81
N ARG A 1040 32.65 10.59 21.68
CA ARG A 1040 32.60 9.45 22.62
C ARG A 1040 31.33 8.65 22.44
N ASP A 1041 31.41 7.35 22.67
CA ASP A 1041 30.24 6.45 22.67
C ASP A 1041 29.18 6.96 23.65
N VAL A 1042 27.94 7.01 23.18
CA VAL A 1042 26.81 7.54 23.95
C VAL A 1042 26.04 6.38 24.58
N ARG A 1043 26.03 6.32 25.90
CA ARG A 1043 25.25 5.34 26.67
C ARG A 1043 23.94 5.97 27.14
N VAL A 1044 22.83 5.35 26.77
CA VAL A 1044 21.48 5.84 27.05
C VAL A 1044 20.79 4.86 27.98
N TYR A 1045 20.46 5.32 29.18
CA TYR A 1045 19.78 4.53 30.22
C TYR A 1045 18.32 4.94 30.32
N MET A 1046 17.40 4.01 30.05
CA MET A 1046 15.96 4.21 30.18
C MET A 1046 15.47 3.54 31.46
N MET A 1047 15.11 4.33 32.47
CA MET A 1047 14.65 3.77 33.75
C MET A 1047 13.19 3.33 33.67
N VAL A 1048 12.93 2.08 34.03
CA VAL A 1048 11.60 1.46 34.06
C VAL A 1048 11.37 0.86 35.44
N THR A 1049 10.27 1.24 36.10
CA THR A 1049 9.93 0.68 37.41
C THR A 1049 9.24 -0.68 37.26
N GLU A 1050 9.81 -1.72 37.87
CA GLU A 1050 9.34 -3.11 37.77
C GLU A 1050 7.92 -3.28 38.32
N GLY A 1051 7.12 -4.08 37.61
CA GLY A 1051 5.75 -4.43 37.97
C GLY A 1051 4.78 -3.26 37.92
N THR A 1052 5.12 -2.12 37.31
CA THR A 1052 4.27 -0.92 37.26
C THR A 1052 3.77 -0.63 35.85
N VAL A 1053 2.91 0.40 35.74
CA VAL A 1053 2.47 0.95 34.45
C VAL A 1053 3.63 1.30 33.51
N GLU A 1054 4.82 1.64 34.03
CA GLU A 1054 5.98 1.93 33.18
C GLU A 1054 6.52 0.69 32.47
N GLU A 1055 6.51 -0.47 33.15
CA GLU A 1055 6.92 -1.74 32.57
C GLU A 1055 5.88 -2.21 31.55
N SER A 1056 4.60 -2.12 31.86
CA SER A 1056 3.54 -2.44 30.90
C SER A 1056 3.59 -1.55 29.65
N ILE A 1057 3.86 -0.25 29.79
CA ILE A 1057 4.08 0.65 28.65
C ILE A 1057 5.31 0.20 27.86
N GLN A 1058 6.40 -0.17 28.53
CA GLN A 1058 7.61 -0.66 27.88
C GLN A 1058 7.36 -1.94 27.08
N GLU A 1059 6.62 -2.91 27.65
CA GLU A 1059 6.24 -4.16 27.00
C GLU A 1059 5.40 -3.90 25.74
N VAL A 1060 4.47 -2.94 25.78
CA VAL A 1060 3.67 -2.52 24.60
C VAL A 1060 4.56 -1.90 23.52
N LEU A 1061 5.52 -1.04 23.91
CA LEU A 1061 6.45 -0.40 22.98
C LEU A 1061 7.41 -1.41 22.33
N GLU A 1062 7.86 -2.42 23.08
CA GLU A 1062 8.70 -3.52 22.58
C GLU A 1062 7.93 -4.50 21.69
N GLY A 1063 6.72 -4.90 22.09
CA GLY A 1063 5.86 -5.80 21.33
C GLY A 1063 5.44 -5.23 19.97
N LYS A 1064 5.30 -3.90 19.87
CA LYS A 1064 4.97 -3.20 18.62
C LYS A 1064 6.18 -2.83 17.75
N ARG A 1065 7.43 -2.94 18.22
CA ARG A 1065 8.64 -2.70 17.40
C ARG A 1065 8.75 -3.63 16.18
N ARG A 1066 8.06 -4.78 16.17
CA ARG A 1066 7.96 -5.68 15.01
C ARG A 1066 6.93 -5.27 13.94
N LEU A 1067 5.99 -4.39 14.28
CA LEU A 1067 4.92 -3.84 13.42
C LEU A 1067 4.99 -2.30 13.32
N ALA A 1068 6.13 -1.72 13.69
CA ALA A 1068 6.25 -0.30 14.00
C ALA A 1068 6.20 0.60 12.76
N GLY A 1069 5.01 1.15 12.52
CA GLY A 1069 4.82 2.33 11.69
C GLY A 1069 3.39 2.89 11.73
N SER A 1070 2.37 2.04 11.85
CA SER A 1070 0.99 2.45 11.53
C SER A 1070 -0.04 2.44 12.67
N VAL A 1071 0.22 1.79 13.82
CA VAL A 1071 -0.87 1.43 14.77
C VAL A 1071 -0.76 2.07 16.17
N ILE A 1072 0.16 3.01 16.41
CA ILE A 1072 0.16 3.81 17.67
C ILE A 1072 0.04 5.28 17.31
N GLY A 1073 -1.19 5.78 17.19
CA GLY A 1073 -1.41 7.22 17.18
C GLY A 1073 -0.85 7.83 18.46
N GLY A 1074 0.11 8.76 18.37
CA GLY A 1074 0.84 9.36 19.50
C GLY A 1074 0.03 10.31 20.39
N GLY A 1075 -1.16 9.88 20.81
CA GLY A 1075 -1.88 10.44 21.94
C GLY A 1075 -2.09 9.39 23.02
N GLU A 1076 -2.44 9.84 24.22
CA GLU A 1076 -2.87 8.99 25.34
C GLU A 1076 -4.19 8.24 25.04
N GLY A 1077 -4.82 8.53 23.88
CA GLY A 1077 -6.13 8.04 23.45
C GLY A 1077 -6.27 6.52 23.49
N TRP A 1078 -5.27 5.78 23.00
CA TRP A 1078 -5.33 4.31 22.99
C TRP A 1078 -5.41 3.72 24.40
N ILE A 1079 -4.78 4.37 25.40
CA ILE A 1079 -4.85 3.94 26.80
C ILE A 1079 -6.22 4.29 27.39
N THR A 1080 -6.77 5.46 27.03
CA THR A 1080 -8.11 5.86 27.49
C THR A 1080 -9.25 5.06 26.86
N GLU A 1081 -8.97 4.34 25.78
CA GLU A 1081 -9.91 3.47 25.04
C GLU A 1081 -9.85 2.00 25.47
N LEU A 1082 -8.87 1.61 26.30
CA LEU A 1082 -8.79 0.26 26.89
C LEU A 1082 -10.03 -0.04 27.73
N SER A 1083 -10.41 -1.32 27.82
CA SER A 1083 -11.50 -1.80 28.70
C SER A 1083 -11.13 -1.63 30.18
N ASP A 1084 -12.11 -1.75 31.08
CA ASP A 1084 -11.84 -1.64 32.52
C ASP A 1084 -10.94 -2.79 33.01
N GLU A 1085 -11.05 -3.97 32.43
CA GLU A 1085 -10.17 -5.13 32.69
C GLU A 1085 -8.74 -4.86 32.20
N GLU A 1086 -8.59 -4.36 30.97
CA GLU A 1086 -7.29 -4.01 30.39
C GLU A 1086 -6.59 -2.89 31.18
N LEU A 1087 -7.36 -1.89 31.65
CA LEU A 1087 -6.85 -0.85 32.55
C LEU A 1087 -6.47 -1.42 33.92
N ALA A 1088 -7.28 -2.32 34.46
CA ALA A 1088 -7.01 -2.94 35.75
C ALA A 1088 -5.73 -3.80 35.72
N GLU A 1089 -5.46 -4.45 34.58
CA GLU A 1089 -4.22 -5.17 34.30
C GLU A 1089 -3.04 -4.21 34.10
N LEU A 1090 -3.21 -3.14 33.31
CA LEU A 1090 -2.20 -2.12 33.04
C LEU A 1090 -1.68 -1.46 34.32
N PHE A 1091 -2.59 -1.14 35.26
CA PHE A 1091 -2.25 -0.52 36.54
C PHE A 1091 -1.89 -1.52 37.64
N SER A 1092 -2.13 -2.82 37.44
CA SER A 1092 -1.85 -3.83 38.48
C SER A 1092 -0.36 -3.85 38.83
N TYR A 1093 -0.06 -3.90 40.14
CA TYR A 1093 1.31 -4.11 40.58
C TYR A 1093 1.65 -5.60 40.57
N ARG A 1094 2.59 -6.02 39.72
CA ARG A 1094 2.97 -7.43 39.53
C ARG A 1094 4.15 -7.89 40.40
N GLY A 1095 4.70 -7.01 41.25
CA GLY A 1095 5.89 -7.33 42.06
C GLY A 1095 5.59 -8.20 43.28
N ARG A 1096 6.47 -9.15 43.58
CA ARG A 1096 6.42 -9.98 44.80
C ARG A 1096 6.54 -9.10 46.04
N VAL A 1097 5.45 -8.93 46.77
CA VAL A 1097 5.49 -8.40 48.14
C VAL A 1097 6.26 -9.43 48.98
N GLY A 1098 7.40 -9.02 49.54
CA GLY A 1098 8.25 -9.88 50.36
C GLY A 1098 7.47 -10.53 51.49
N ALA A 1099 7.27 -11.85 51.39
CA ALA A 1099 6.89 -12.68 52.51
C ALA A 1099 8.05 -12.68 53.51
N ARG A 1100 7.78 -12.24 54.74
CA ARG A 1100 8.70 -12.41 55.87
C ARG A 1100 8.95 -13.90 56.10
N GLY A 1101 10.22 -14.26 56.27
CA GLY A 1101 10.64 -15.45 57.01
C GLY A 1101 11.34 -16.53 56.21
N SER A 1102 12.63 -16.34 55.91
CA SER A 1102 13.60 -17.44 55.80
C SER A 1102 15.01 -16.85 55.84
N ARG A 1103 15.92 -17.57 56.50
CA ARG A 1103 17.21 -17.16 57.07
C ARG A 1103 18.18 -16.44 56.12
N ALA A 1104 19.01 -15.60 56.72
CA ALA A 1104 20.25 -15.07 56.17
C ALA A 1104 21.07 -16.16 55.47
N ALA A 1105 21.47 -15.88 54.23
CA ALA A 1105 22.57 -16.54 53.56
C ALA A 1105 23.74 -15.55 53.52
N ASP A 1106 24.90 -16.01 53.98
CA ASP A 1106 26.15 -15.27 54.15
C ASP A 1106 26.66 -14.58 52.87
N PRO A 1107 27.50 -13.53 53.00
CA PRO A 1107 28.13 -12.87 51.87
C PRO A 1107 29.13 -13.80 51.17
N PRO A 1108 29.28 -13.72 49.83
CA PRO A 1108 30.29 -14.49 49.13
C PRO A 1108 31.67 -13.91 49.44
N THR A 1109 32.41 -14.55 50.35
CA THR A 1109 33.85 -14.38 50.48
C THR A 1109 34.53 -15.25 49.43
N GLY A 1110 35.05 -14.64 48.37
CA GLY A 1110 35.93 -15.30 47.41
C GLY A 1110 36.53 -14.26 46.45
N PRO A 1111 37.87 -14.19 46.29
CA PRO A 1111 38.49 -13.25 45.36
C PRO A 1111 38.22 -13.71 43.93
N VAL A 1112 37.60 -12.85 43.12
CA VAL A 1112 37.50 -13.06 41.67
C VAL A 1112 38.86 -12.68 41.09
N THR A 1113 39.69 -13.69 40.83
CA THR A 1113 40.89 -13.57 40.00
C THR A 1113 40.51 -13.17 38.58
N LEU A 1114 41.08 -12.05 38.13
CA LEU A 1114 41.20 -11.67 36.72
C LEU A 1114 41.98 -12.78 35.99
N LYS A 1115 41.42 -13.30 34.89
CA LYS A 1115 42.19 -14.00 33.87
C LYS A 1115 42.33 -13.07 32.68
N GLU A 1116 43.56 -12.62 32.48
CA GLU A 1116 44.06 -12.05 31.23
C GLU A 1116 44.26 -13.16 30.17
N GLU A 1117 44.19 -12.74 28.90
CA GLU A 1117 44.74 -13.37 27.67
C GLU A 1117 44.07 -14.67 27.18
N ASP A 1118 43.78 -14.94 25.90
CA ASP A 1118 44.31 -14.49 24.59
C ASP A 1118 43.30 -14.84 23.46
N GLU A 1119 43.52 -14.23 22.28
CA GLU A 1119 42.86 -14.33 20.93
C GLU A 1119 41.71 -13.38 20.55
#